data_AF-A0A952CYE2-F1
#
_entry.id   AF-A0A952CYE2-F1
#
_cell.length_a   1.000
_cell.length_b   1.000
_cell.length_c   1.000
_cell.angle_alpha   90.00
_cell.angle_beta   90.00
_cell.angle_gamma   90.00
#
_symmetry.space_group_name_H-M   'P 1'
#
loop_
_entity.id
_entity.type
_entity.pdbx_description
1 polymer ?
#
loop_
_entity_poly.entity_id
_entity_poly.type
_entity_poly.pdbx_seq_one_letter_code
_entity_poly.pdbx_strand_id
1 'polypeptide(L)'
;MVGVPEKRIVQSLNTYLGFNPVRARAAGSGPPKADIVSGATATVLILGESVVRSANRVARRLQLGTGVASAAAPNAPGASGAAASATQSGAAASATPSGAAASGAAEGRAAGAPPIARANARVVDPEAGAVTDWKTLRRQGAIAHLRVTVGDVTRAFAESGNADAAKLTQTGDPNAVFIDLYAALVSQPAIARSLLDPREYADLLSRLAPGQQAVLVAASGQYSFKGSAWFRGGIFDRIALVQGVETIRFWDRHHLRVGRIVAPDAPDLREIGVFAVPEGAEFDPAAPWRLQLLVQRQTGALDQAFVSFSLPYTLPERYTRAAPASASAPPQAEAAAAGSSATSSPAASAAAVPAGSGGQPAVTGSAGQPAAAGSAGQPAVTDSAPSAEIASAREAAAEAADEADQAPLWRRIWESRAAAIAVLVLMLGALTIIFFFQNLIVPHEKVFDRIRLVFLAVTLFWLGWIAQAQLSVVNVLTFTSSLRTGFLWESFLVDPLIFILWCAVAAGLLFWGRGPFCGWLCPFGALQELTNRAAKALNVPQLKIPWGVHERLWPIKYIVFLGLFGVSLGSLIWAERLAEIEPFKTAIVLRFVREWWFVAFALALLAAGLFVERFFCRYLCPLGAALAIPGRMRMFDWLRRYRECGNPCMRCFNECPVEAIHPEGHINPNECISCLHCQVLYHHDRKCPVRIQRRLKREKREAMARPAASAVVEMPVTVHRRMSDPT
;
A
#
# COMPACT_ATOMS: atom_id res chain seq x y z
N MET A 1 0.88 -2.46 8.81
CA MET A 1 0.94 -2.17 10.25
C MET A 1 1.30 -3.45 10.99
N VAL A 2 2.52 -3.96 10.80
CA VAL A 2 2.93 -5.22 11.42
C VAL A 2 3.50 -4.90 12.79
N GLY A 3 2.96 -5.53 13.85
CA GLY A 3 3.49 -5.41 15.21
C GLY A 3 2.79 -4.43 16.16
N VAL A 4 1.65 -3.84 15.79
CA VAL A 4 0.89 -2.94 16.68
C VAL A 4 -0.34 -3.64 17.26
N PRO A 5 -0.46 -3.78 18.61
CA PRO A 5 -1.64 -4.38 19.22
C PRO A 5 -2.89 -3.55 18.90
N GLU A 6 -3.93 -4.20 18.36
CA GLU A 6 -5.22 -3.58 18.04
C GLU A 6 -5.80 -2.83 19.24
N LYS A 7 -5.71 -3.41 20.45
CA LYS A 7 -6.13 -2.77 21.69
C LYS A 7 -5.52 -1.38 21.89
N ARG A 8 -4.26 -1.15 21.51
CA ARG A 8 -3.62 0.17 21.60
C ARG A 8 -4.18 1.15 20.57
N ILE A 9 -4.47 0.69 19.36
CA ILE A 9 -5.11 1.51 18.31
C ILE A 9 -6.51 1.92 18.76
N VAL A 10 -7.31 0.96 19.23
CA VAL A 10 -8.67 1.19 19.76
C VAL A 10 -8.64 2.11 20.97
N GLN A 11 -7.72 1.91 21.91
CA GLN A 11 -7.57 2.80 23.06
C GLN A 11 -7.22 4.23 22.66
N SER A 12 -6.35 4.41 21.66
CA SER A 12 -6.03 5.73 21.12
C SER A 12 -7.22 6.37 20.41
N LEU A 13 -8.00 5.61 19.64
CA LEU A 13 -9.22 6.09 18.98
C LEU A 13 -10.36 6.39 19.97
N ASN A 14 -10.45 5.66 21.08
CA ASN A 14 -11.44 5.90 22.12
C ASN A 14 -11.31 7.29 22.76
N THR A 15 -10.16 7.97 22.62
CA THR A 15 -10.01 9.37 23.05
C THR A 15 -10.92 10.33 22.28
N TYR A 16 -11.43 9.92 21.11
CA TYR A 16 -12.38 10.69 20.31
C TYR A 16 -13.85 10.39 20.66
N LEU A 17 -14.14 9.38 21.49
CA LEU A 17 -15.50 9.11 21.95
C LEU A 17 -15.99 10.27 22.82
N GLY A 18 -17.12 10.86 22.45
CA GLY A 18 -17.65 12.06 23.11
C GLY A 18 -17.01 13.37 22.65
N PHE A 19 -16.07 13.35 21.70
CA PHE A 19 -15.54 14.57 21.09
C PHE A 19 -16.62 15.28 20.26
N ASN A 20 -16.90 16.54 20.62
CA ASN A 20 -17.84 17.38 19.87
C ASN A 20 -17.04 18.44 19.08
N PRO A 21 -16.98 18.33 17.74
CA PRO A 21 -16.19 19.24 16.91
C PRO A 21 -16.72 20.69 16.94
N VAL A 22 -18.03 20.88 17.11
CA VAL A 22 -18.65 22.21 17.18
C VAL A 22 -18.25 22.92 18.47
N ARG A 23 -18.30 22.21 19.60
CA ARG A 23 -17.89 22.75 20.90
C ARG A 23 -16.39 23.01 20.95
N ALA A 24 -15.58 22.11 20.37
CA ALA A 24 -14.14 22.28 20.30
C ALA A 24 -13.74 23.52 19.47
N ARG A 25 -14.42 23.73 18.33
CA ARG A 25 -14.24 24.93 17.51
C ARG A 25 -14.60 26.22 18.26
N ALA A 26 -15.74 26.24 18.97
CA ALA A 26 -16.16 27.38 19.78
C ALA A 26 -15.21 27.67 20.95
N ALA A 27 -14.59 26.63 21.53
CA ALA A 27 -13.62 26.76 22.61
C ALA A 27 -12.18 27.05 22.13
N GLY A 28 -11.93 27.07 20.82
CA GLY A 28 -10.57 27.16 20.26
C GLY A 28 -9.68 25.96 20.62
N SER A 29 -10.26 24.86 21.11
CA SER A 29 -9.53 23.65 21.46
C SER A 29 -9.38 22.75 20.24
N GLY A 30 -8.17 22.23 20.04
CA GLY A 30 -7.90 21.24 19.01
C GLY A 30 -8.52 19.87 19.32
N PRO A 31 -8.46 18.92 18.39
CA PRO A 31 -8.86 17.55 18.65
C PRO A 31 -8.08 16.94 19.83
N PRO A 32 -8.61 15.88 20.47
CA PRO A 32 -7.90 15.13 21.50
C PRO A 32 -6.51 14.72 20.99
N LYS A 33 -5.49 14.82 21.84
CA LYS A 33 -4.16 14.33 21.49
C LYS A 33 -4.24 12.81 21.38
N ALA A 34 -4.09 12.28 20.17
CA ALA A 34 -3.99 10.84 19.96
C ALA A 34 -2.74 10.32 20.70
N ASP A 35 -2.92 9.32 21.56
CA ASP A 35 -1.79 8.65 22.21
C ASP A 35 -1.09 7.79 21.15
N ILE A 36 0.14 8.17 20.78
CA ILE A 36 0.78 7.66 19.59
C ILE A 36 1.25 6.22 19.83
N VAL A 37 0.70 5.30 19.03
CA VAL A 37 1.06 3.89 19.13
C VAL A 37 2.25 3.59 18.23
N SER A 38 3.37 3.19 18.84
CA SER A 38 4.57 2.80 18.11
C SER A 38 4.29 1.78 17.00
N GLY A 39 4.89 2.00 15.82
CA GLY A 39 4.75 1.12 14.65
C GLY A 39 3.47 1.35 13.84
N ALA A 40 2.54 2.17 14.34
CA ALA A 40 1.32 2.59 13.66
C ALA A 40 1.04 4.08 13.85
N THR A 41 2.03 4.87 14.26
CA THR A 41 1.92 6.33 14.49
C THR A 41 1.20 7.03 13.34
N ALA A 42 1.66 6.81 12.11
CA ALA A 42 1.07 7.40 10.91
C ALA A 42 -0.40 6.97 10.74
N THR A 43 -0.71 5.70 10.98
CA THR A 43 -2.07 5.18 10.87
C THR A 43 -2.99 5.77 11.93
N VAL A 44 -2.62 5.73 13.20
CA VAL A 44 -3.46 6.20 14.30
C VAL A 44 -3.74 7.69 14.15
N LEU A 45 -2.74 8.46 13.70
CA LEU A 45 -2.91 9.86 13.30
C LEU A 45 -3.90 10.03 12.16
N ILE A 46 -3.75 9.27 11.07
CA ILE A 46 -4.67 9.34 9.91
C ILE A 46 -6.09 8.94 10.30
N LEU A 47 -6.26 7.91 11.14
CA LEU A 47 -7.57 7.46 11.60
C LEU A 47 -8.24 8.52 12.47
N GLY A 48 -7.52 9.11 13.44
CA GLY A 48 -8.03 10.22 14.24
C GLY A 48 -8.41 11.44 13.39
N GLU A 49 -7.57 11.79 12.41
CA GLU A 49 -7.84 12.88 11.47
C GLU A 49 -9.07 12.59 10.59
N SER A 50 -9.22 11.36 10.12
CA SER A 50 -10.41 10.94 9.36
C SER A 50 -11.68 11.02 10.19
N VAL A 51 -11.63 10.66 11.47
CA VAL A 51 -12.77 10.77 12.39
C VAL A 51 -13.15 12.25 12.58
N VAL A 52 -12.17 13.12 12.84
CA VAL A 52 -12.41 14.56 13.03
C VAL A 52 -12.94 15.22 11.74
N ARG A 53 -12.33 14.92 10.59
CA ARG A 53 -12.76 15.44 9.28
C ARG A 53 -14.18 15.02 8.94
N SER A 54 -14.51 13.73 9.12
CA SER A 54 -15.87 13.23 8.90
C SER A 54 -16.88 13.89 9.84
N ALA A 55 -16.55 14.02 11.13
CA ALA A 55 -17.40 14.69 12.11
C ALA A 55 -17.63 16.17 11.75
N ASN A 56 -16.61 16.88 11.27
CA ASN A 56 -16.73 18.26 10.79
C ASN A 56 -17.60 18.38 9.53
N ARG A 57 -17.46 17.46 8.58
CA ARG A 57 -18.29 17.42 7.37
C ARG A 57 -19.76 17.20 7.71
N VAL A 58 -20.06 16.29 8.65
CA VAL A 58 -21.41 16.05 9.16
C VAL A 58 -21.96 17.27 9.90
N ALA A 59 -21.19 17.87 10.81
CA ALA A 59 -21.60 19.06 11.55
C ALA A 59 -22.01 20.21 10.61
N ARG A 60 -21.28 20.40 9.51
CA ARG A 60 -21.61 21.42 8.50
C ARG A 60 -22.82 21.07 7.64
N ARG A 61 -22.96 19.82 7.17
CA ARG A 61 -24.15 19.38 6.43
C ARG A 61 -25.42 19.59 7.27
N LEU A 62 -25.31 19.37 8.57
CA LEU A 62 -26.39 19.60 9.54
C LEU A 62 -26.48 21.04 10.06
N GLN A 63 -25.65 21.96 9.54
CA GLN A 63 -25.57 23.37 9.97
C GLN A 63 -25.40 23.57 11.49
N LEU A 64 -24.82 22.58 12.18
CA LEU A 64 -24.57 22.62 13.61
C LEU A 64 -23.41 23.59 13.91
N GLY A 65 -23.65 24.60 14.75
CA GLY A 65 -22.61 25.53 15.19
C GLY A 65 -22.36 26.75 14.29
N THR A 66 -23.33 27.17 13.48
CA THR A 66 -23.27 28.38 12.65
C THR A 66 -23.36 29.70 13.44
N GLY A 67 -23.29 29.64 14.77
CA GLY A 67 -23.01 30.79 15.62
C GLY A 67 -21.92 30.42 16.63
N VAL A 68 -20.87 31.24 16.66
CA VAL A 68 -20.00 31.60 17.81
C VAL A 68 -18.50 31.66 17.46
N ALA A 69 -18.02 32.91 17.50
CA ALA A 69 -16.72 33.46 17.94
C ALA A 69 -15.39 32.86 17.45
N SER A 70 -14.61 33.74 16.81
CA SER A 70 -13.14 33.66 16.71
C SER A 70 -12.54 33.93 18.09
N ALA A 71 -12.04 32.90 18.77
CA ALA A 71 -11.21 33.08 19.95
C ALA A 71 -9.80 33.55 19.53
N ALA A 72 -9.47 34.78 19.93
CA ALA A 72 -8.12 35.31 19.87
C ALA A 72 -7.16 34.43 20.68
N ALA A 73 -6.03 34.07 20.07
CA ALA A 73 -4.95 33.37 20.74
C ALA A 73 -4.37 34.23 21.89
N PRO A 74 -4.08 33.67 23.08
CA PRO A 74 -3.31 34.38 24.09
C PRO A 74 -1.84 34.47 23.64
N ASN A 75 -1.37 35.70 23.45
CA ASN A 75 0.04 36.00 23.20
C ASN A 75 0.81 36.17 24.52
N ALA A 76 1.98 35.52 24.55
CA ALA A 76 3.24 35.85 25.23
C ALA A 76 3.42 35.60 26.75
N PRO A 77 4.59 35.04 27.16
CA PRO A 77 5.03 34.90 28.54
C PRO A 77 5.70 36.18 29.06
N GLY A 78 5.36 36.59 30.28
CA GLY A 78 6.04 37.66 31.01
C GLY A 78 7.23 37.12 31.80
N ALA A 79 8.38 37.77 31.66
CA ALA A 79 9.60 37.55 32.42
C ALA A 79 9.69 38.52 33.61
N SER A 80 9.86 37.97 34.81
CA SER A 80 10.56 38.50 36.01
C SER A 80 10.18 37.54 37.17
N GLY A 81 11.06 36.87 37.91
CA GLY A 81 12.30 37.34 38.50
C GLY A 81 12.12 37.32 40.04
N ALA A 82 13.05 36.64 40.73
CA ALA A 82 13.31 36.65 42.18
C ALA A 82 12.56 35.65 43.10
N ALA A 83 13.32 34.62 43.51
CA ALA A 83 13.62 34.21 44.89
C ALA A 83 12.49 34.11 45.94
N ALA A 84 12.29 32.90 46.49
CA ALA A 84 12.66 32.52 47.87
C ALA A 84 11.95 31.24 48.34
N SER A 85 12.77 30.27 48.75
CA SER A 85 12.60 29.26 49.81
C SER A 85 11.36 29.28 50.71
N ALA A 86 10.74 28.10 50.89
CA ALA A 86 10.40 27.43 52.18
C ALA A 86 9.27 26.40 51.93
N THR A 87 9.49 25.09 52.10
CA THR A 87 9.34 24.29 53.34
C THR A 87 7.94 23.67 53.51
N GLN A 88 7.93 22.33 53.35
CA GLN A 88 7.16 21.31 54.09
C GLN A 88 5.64 21.37 54.27
N SER A 89 5.04 20.22 53.89
CA SER A 89 4.26 19.30 54.75
C SER A 89 2.73 19.35 54.80
N GLY A 90 2.18 18.13 54.78
CA GLY A 90 0.87 17.73 55.29
C GLY A 90 -0.28 17.91 54.31
N ALA A 91 -1.27 17.04 54.18
CA ALA A 91 -1.55 15.74 54.77
C ALA A 91 -2.73 15.17 53.97
N ALA A 92 -2.84 13.86 53.99
CA ALA A 92 -3.93 13.08 53.41
C ALA A 92 -5.30 13.43 54.00
N ALA A 93 -6.36 13.37 53.19
CA ALA A 93 -7.68 12.91 53.63
C ALA A 93 -8.53 12.48 52.43
N SER A 94 -8.63 11.17 52.29
CA SER A 94 -9.62 10.43 51.53
C SER A 94 -11.04 10.68 52.05
N ALA A 95 -11.99 10.92 51.14
CA ALA A 95 -13.40 10.68 51.39
C ALA A 95 -14.15 10.46 50.06
N THR A 96 -14.39 9.19 49.76
CA THR A 96 -15.47 8.75 48.86
C THR A 96 -16.80 8.91 49.62
N PRO A 97 -17.91 9.22 48.93
CA PRO A 97 -18.95 8.19 48.93
C PRO A 97 -19.59 7.97 47.55
N SER A 98 -19.90 6.69 47.35
CA SER A 98 -20.78 6.14 46.32
C SER A 98 -22.23 6.57 46.58
N GLY A 99 -22.99 6.83 45.52
CA GLY A 99 -24.42 7.11 45.60
C GLY A 99 -25.03 7.37 44.21
N ALA A 100 -25.68 6.34 43.67
CA ALA A 100 -26.40 6.37 42.41
C ALA A 100 -27.67 7.25 42.47
N ALA A 101 -27.97 8.00 41.40
CA ALA A 101 -29.35 8.35 41.02
C ALA A 101 -29.45 8.87 39.57
N ALA A 102 -30.22 8.14 38.78
CA ALA A 102 -31.18 8.52 37.74
C ALA A 102 -31.10 9.87 36.97
N SER A 103 -31.19 9.70 35.65
CA SER A 103 -31.79 10.53 34.61
C SER A 103 -32.84 11.60 35.01
N GLY A 104 -32.79 12.76 34.34
CA GLY A 104 -33.91 13.68 34.24
C GLY A 104 -33.53 15.00 33.56
N ALA A 105 -34.08 15.25 32.37
CA ALA A 105 -33.89 16.44 31.55
C ALA A 105 -34.52 17.70 32.18
N ALA A 106 -33.92 18.87 31.91
CA ALA A 106 -34.60 20.15 32.01
C ALA A 106 -33.99 21.16 31.02
N GLU A 107 -34.70 21.39 29.93
CA GLU A 107 -34.51 22.50 28.99
C GLU A 107 -34.83 23.84 29.65
N GLY A 108 -33.84 24.74 29.68
CA GLY A 108 -34.03 26.15 30.00
C GLY A 108 -33.85 27.01 28.75
N ARG A 109 -34.96 27.51 28.20
CA ARG A 109 -35.00 28.58 27.19
C ARG A 109 -34.37 29.86 27.77
N ALA A 110 -33.35 30.39 27.11
CA ALA A 110 -32.85 31.75 27.35
C ALA A 110 -33.05 32.60 26.08
N ALA A 111 -33.66 33.76 26.31
CA ALA A 111 -34.15 34.73 25.35
C ALA A 111 -33.06 35.41 24.52
N GLY A 112 -33.48 35.96 23.37
CA GLY A 112 -32.65 36.52 22.31
C GLY A 112 -31.76 37.70 22.71
N ALA A 113 -30.55 37.69 22.16
CA ALA A 113 -29.63 38.82 22.06
C ALA A 113 -29.62 39.33 20.59
N PRO A 114 -29.39 40.64 20.34
CA PRO A 114 -29.48 41.24 19.01
C PRO A 114 -28.38 40.71 18.06
N PRO A 115 -28.60 40.73 16.73
CA PRO A 115 -27.64 40.18 15.78
C PRO A 115 -26.39 41.08 15.71
N ILE A 116 -25.25 40.55 16.15
CA ILE A 116 -23.93 41.17 15.96
C ILE A 116 -23.49 40.91 14.50
N ALA A 117 -23.08 41.99 13.83
CA ALA A 117 -22.63 42.00 12.44
C ALA A 117 -21.52 40.96 12.18
N ARG A 118 -21.66 40.21 11.08
CA ARG A 118 -20.68 39.22 10.60
C ARG A 118 -19.33 39.90 10.39
N ALA A 119 -18.30 39.44 11.10
CA ALA A 119 -16.92 39.84 10.81
C ALA A 119 -16.61 39.53 9.33
N ASN A 120 -16.11 40.53 8.60
CA ASN A 120 -15.92 40.50 7.15
C ASN A 120 -15.05 39.32 6.72
N ALA A 121 -15.63 38.34 6.02
CA ALA A 121 -14.86 37.30 5.36
C ALA A 121 -13.88 37.96 4.38
N ARG A 122 -12.58 37.67 4.52
CA ARG A 122 -11.53 38.15 3.61
C ARG A 122 -11.06 36.99 2.74
N VAL A 123 -10.66 37.28 1.52
CA VAL A 123 -10.13 36.29 0.55
C VAL A 123 -8.74 36.75 0.12
N VAL A 124 -7.88 35.80 -0.21
CA VAL A 124 -6.56 36.07 -0.79
C VAL A 124 -6.74 36.89 -2.07
N ASP A 125 -6.01 37.99 -2.18
CA ASP A 125 -5.96 38.81 -3.37
C ASP A 125 -4.72 38.43 -4.19
N PRO A 126 -4.85 37.76 -5.35
CA PRO A 126 -3.71 37.31 -6.14
C PRO A 126 -2.90 38.45 -6.77
N GLU A 127 -3.53 39.62 -6.98
CA GLU A 127 -2.88 40.78 -7.60
C GLU A 127 -2.21 41.70 -6.56
N ALA A 128 -2.41 41.42 -5.27
CA ALA A 128 -1.89 42.24 -4.21
C ALA A 128 -0.41 41.93 -3.90
N GLY A 129 0.34 42.98 -3.57
CA GLY A 129 1.74 42.91 -3.17
C GLY A 129 2.73 43.15 -4.30
N ALA A 130 4.01 43.18 -3.94
CA ALA A 130 5.13 43.35 -4.85
C ALA A 130 6.25 42.38 -4.45
N VAL A 131 7.14 42.08 -5.40
CA VAL A 131 8.32 41.26 -5.14
C VAL A 131 9.28 42.05 -4.24
N THR A 132 9.66 41.50 -3.08
CA THR A 132 10.48 42.20 -2.07
C THR A 132 11.55 41.30 -1.44
N ASP A 133 12.46 41.90 -0.67
CA ASP A 133 13.51 41.20 0.07
C ASP A 133 13.00 40.42 1.29
N TRP A 134 13.82 39.50 1.79
CA TRP A 134 13.49 38.62 2.91
C TRP A 134 13.13 39.38 4.19
N LYS A 135 13.88 40.44 4.52
CA LYS A 135 13.65 41.24 5.74
C LYS A 135 12.32 41.97 5.66
N THR A 136 11.97 42.49 4.48
CA THR A 136 10.69 43.15 4.22
C THR A 136 9.53 42.17 4.35
N LEU A 137 9.62 40.97 3.78
CA LEU A 137 8.59 39.94 3.95
C LEU A 137 8.41 39.50 5.41
N ARG A 138 9.52 39.34 6.15
CA ARG A 138 9.49 39.03 7.60
C ARG A 138 8.82 40.14 8.41
N ARG A 139 9.19 41.40 8.16
CA ARG A 139 8.63 42.58 8.87
C ARG A 139 7.14 42.76 8.58
N GLN A 140 6.69 42.42 7.39
CA GLN A 140 5.27 42.48 7.02
C GLN A 140 4.44 41.31 7.54
N GLY A 141 5.06 40.26 8.10
CA GLY A 141 4.36 39.05 8.53
C GLY A 141 4.05 38.06 7.41
N ALA A 142 4.56 38.28 6.18
CA ALA A 142 4.39 37.35 5.07
C ALA A 142 5.15 36.02 5.29
N ILE A 143 6.24 36.07 6.05
CA ILE A 143 7.01 34.93 6.54
C ILE A 143 6.87 34.89 8.05
N ALA A 144 6.34 33.80 8.60
CA ALA A 144 6.34 33.53 10.03
C ALA A 144 7.62 32.78 10.44
N HIS A 145 8.00 32.88 11.72
CA HIS A 145 9.25 32.34 12.25
C HIS A 145 9.07 31.79 13.66
N LEU A 146 9.65 30.62 13.90
CA LEU A 146 9.71 29.94 15.19
C LEU A 146 11.15 29.46 15.41
N ARG A 147 11.77 29.91 16.51
CA ARG A 147 13.06 29.42 16.96
C ARG A 147 12.86 28.53 18.18
N VAL A 148 13.37 27.30 18.14
CA VAL A 148 13.33 26.35 19.26
C VAL A 148 14.76 25.99 19.66
N THR A 149 15.07 26.10 20.95
CA THR A 149 16.39 25.74 21.50
C THR A 149 16.42 24.33 22.07
N VAL A 150 17.61 23.81 22.31
CA VAL A 150 17.82 22.52 23.01
C VAL A 150 17.20 22.55 24.42
N GLY A 151 17.28 23.69 25.10
CA GLY A 151 16.65 23.93 26.40
C GLY A 151 15.12 23.87 26.33
N ASP A 152 14.52 24.46 25.29
CA ASP A 152 13.05 24.42 25.10
C ASP A 152 12.53 23.00 24.92
N VAL A 153 13.23 22.18 24.13
CA VAL A 153 12.87 20.77 23.94
C VAL A 153 12.99 19.99 25.24
N THR A 154 14.08 20.20 25.98
CA THR A 154 14.31 19.51 27.24
C THR A 154 13.24 19.86 28.28
N ARG A 155 12.89 21.13 28.40
CA ARG A 155 11.79 21.60 29.26
C ARG A 155 10.44 21.05 28.82
N ALA A 156 10.11 21.11 27.53
CA ALA A 156 8.84 20.62 27.01
C ALA A 156 8.61 19.13 27.30
N PHE A 157 9.66 18.30 27.24
CA PHE A 157 9.55 16.88 27.60
C PHE A 157 9.52 16.64 29.12
N ALA A 158 10.17 17.48 29.92
CA ALA A 158 10.04 17.42 31.38
C ALA A 158 8.60 17.75 31.84
N GLU A 159 7.97 18.71 31.16
CA GLU A 159 6.59 19.14 31.42
C GLU A 159 5.53 18.25 30.74
N SER A 160 5.92 17.33 29.87
CA SER A 160 4.96 16.50 29.11
C SER A 160 4.28 15.41 29.93
N GLY A 161 4.69 15.21 31.19
CA GLY A 161 4.18 14.15 32.07
C GLY A 161 4.67 12.74 31.71
N ASN A 162 5.58 12.59 30.74
CA ASN A 162 6.14 11.29 30.35
C ASN A 162 7.50 11.08 31.03
N ALA A 163 7.50 10.29 32.10
CA ALA A 163 8.68 10.09 32.95
C ALA A 163 9.87 9.48 32.19
N ASP A 164 9.62 8.61 31.21
CA ASP A 164 10.69 7.97 30.44
C ASP A 164 11.28 8.91 29.38
N ALA A 165 10.44 9.76 28.76
CA ALA A 165 10.91 10.81 27.86
C ALA A 165 11.67 11.93 28.58
N ALA A 166 11.29 12.23 29.83
CA ALA A 166 11.93 13.24 30.67
C ALA A 166 13.36 12.84 31.08
N LYS A 167 13.61 11.54 31.31
CA LYS A 167 14.95 11.00 31.63
C LYS A 167 15.94 11.15 30.48
N LEU A 168 15.45 11.15 29.24
CA LEU A 168 16.28 11.23 28.03
C LEU A 168 16.58 12.69 27.69
N THR A 169 17.47 13.34 28.43
CA THR A 169 17.84 14.75 28.19
C THR A 169 18.54 14.94 26.84
N GLN A 170 18.24 16.06 26.17
CA GLN A 170 18.88 16.39 24.91
C GLN A 170 20.32 16.83 25.21
N THR A 171 21.30 16.14 24.62
CA THR A 171 22.72 16.48 24.77
C THR A 171 23.07 17.73 23.96
N GLY A 172 23.79 18.67 24.57
CA GLY A 172 24.25 19.92 23.93
C GLY A 172 24.09 21.16 24.83
N ASP A 173 24.58 22.31 24.33
CA ASP A 173 24.33 23.62 24.96
C ASP A 173 22.83 23.93 24.95
N PRO A 174 22.18 24.20 26.10
CA PRO A 174 20.76 24.54 26.17
C PRO A 174 20.35 25.72 25.30
N ASN A 175 21.26 26.68 25.04
CA ASN A 175 20.99 27.84 24.21
C ASN A 175 21.23 27.58 22.71
N ALA A 176 21.78 26.42 22.35
CA ALA A 176 21.98 26.05 20.96
C ALA A 176 20.64 25.93 20.23
N VAL A 177 20.64 26.36 18.96
CA VAL A 177 19.48 26.26 18.09
C VAL A 177 19.21 24.80 17.77
N PHE A 178 18.07 24.29 18.23
CA PHE A 178 17.60 22.96 17.88
C PHE A 178 17.00 22.98 16.47
N ILE A 179 16.10 23.94 16.20
CA ILE A 179 15.57 24.23 14.87
C ILE A 179 15.16 25.71 14.77
N ASP A 180 15.45 26.32 13.64
CA ASP A 180 15.02 27.65 13.25
C ASP A 180 14.08 27.53 12.05
N LEU A 181 12.77 27.63 12.28
CA LEU A 181 11.72 27.24 11.36
C LEU A 181 10.97 28.46 10.81
N TYR A 182 10.75 28.47 9.50
CA TYR A 182 10.03 29.52 8.78
C TYR A 182 8.87 28.94 7.97
N ALA A 183 7.77 29.69 7.87
CA ALA A 183 6.62 29.33 7.06
C ALA A 183 6.06 30.53 6.28
N ALA A 184 5.64 30.32 5.04
CA ALA A 184 5.00 31.35 4.21
C ALA A 184 3.95 30.75 3.27
N LEU A 185 2.85 31.45 3.04
CA LEU A 185 1.82 31.04 2.07
C LEU A 185 2.26 31.41 0.64
N VAL A 186 2.75 30.43 -0.12
CA VAL A 186 3.27 30.63 -1.49
C VAL A 186 2.24 30.35 -2.58
N SER A 187 0.98 30.07 -2.21
CA SER A 187 -0.13 30.23 -3.16
C SER A 187 -0.43 31.71 -3.46
N GLN A 188 0.05 32.64 -2.64
CA GLN A 188 0.02 34.07 -2.97
C GLN A 188 1.18 34.40 -3.95
N PRO A 189 0.89 34.91 -5.17
CA PRO A 189 1.90 35.19 -6.21
C PRO A 189 3.07 36.11 -5.81
N ALA A 190 2.82 37.23 -5.13
CA ALA A 190 3.85 38.17 -4.69
C ALA A 190 4.80 37.54 -3.65
N ILE A 191 4.26 36.73 -2.73
CA ILE A 191 5.09 35.98 -1.75
C ILE A 191 5.91 34.91 -2.48
N ALA A 192 5.26 34.13 -3.36
CA ALA A 192 5.90 33.07 -4.13
C ALA A 192 7.05 33.58 -5.00
N ARG A 193 6.81 34.63 -5.80
CA ARG A 193 7.81 35.25 -6.69
C ARG A 193 8.95 35.93 -5.95
N SER A 194 8.74 36.31 -4.69
CA SER A 194 9.82 36.83 -3.85
C SER A 194 10.71 35.72 -3.31
N LEU A 195 10.13 34.55 -3.02
CA LEU A 195 10.85 33.46 -2.34
C LEU A 195 11.45 32.41 -3.29
N LEU A 196 10.78 32.14 -4.42
CA LEU A 196 11.11 31.06 -5.35
C LEU A 196 11.79 31.57 -6.62
N ASP A 197 12.69 30.77 -7.18
CA ASP A 197 13.22 31.04 -8.52
C ASP A 197 12.09 31.03 -9.57
N PRO A 198 12.16 31.81 -10.67
CA PRO A 198 11.15 31.78 -11.72
C PRO A 198 10.82 30.38 -12.25
N ARG A 199 11.81 29.47 -12.29
CA ARG A 199 11.59 28.07 -12.70
C ARG A 199 10.84 27.27 -11.63
N GLU A 200 11.19 27.46 -10.36
CA GLU A 200 10.51 26.80 -9.23
C GLU A 200 9.07 27.29 -9.08
N TYR A 201 8.83 28.58 -9.31
CA TYR A 201 7.49 29.17 -9.34
C TYR A 201 6.65 28.61 -10.50
N ALA A 202 7.24 28.46 -11.69
CA ALA A 202 6.55 27.84 -12.83
C ALA A 202 6.22 26.36 -12.57
N ASP A 203 7.15 25.58 -11.98
CA ASP A 203 6.89 24.19 -11.58
C ASP A 203 5.77 24.12 -10.53
N LEU A 204 5.79 24.99 -9.52
CA LEU A 204 4.72 25.10 -8.53
C LEU A 204 3.35 25.32 -9.19
N LEU A 205 3.24 26.30 -10.10
CA LEU A 205 1.97 26.57 -10.79
C LEU A 205 1.51 25.41 -11.67
N SER A 206 2.45 24.68 -12.30
CA SER A 206 2.10 23.52 -13.14
C SER A 206 1.53 22.33 -12.37
N ARG A 207 1.75 22.28 -11.06
CA ARG A 207 1.32 21.17 -10.19
C ARG A 207 0.12 21.49 -9.32
N LEU A 208 -0.22 22.76 -9.13
CA LEU A 208 -1.37 23.16 -8.33
C LEU A 208 -2.65 23.08 -9.16
N ALA A 209 -3.64 22.36 -8.65
CA ALA A 209 -5.00 22.42 -9.17
C ALA A 209 -5.59 23.83 -8.96
N PRO A 210 -6.59 24.26 -9.76
CA PRO A 210 -7.22 25.57 -9.58
C PRO A 210 -7.75 25.78 -8.16
N GLY A 211 -7.29 26.83 -7.48
CA GLY A 211 -7.67 27.15 -6.10
C GLY A 211 -6.93 26.37 -5.00
N GLN A 212 -6.04 25.43 -5.37
CA GLN A 212 -5.21 24.70 -4.42
C GLN A 212 -4.19 25.62 -3.75
N GLN A 213 -3.98 25.44 -2.45
CA GLN A 213 -3.08 26.26 -1.65
C GLN A 213 -1.72 25.59 -1.48
N ALA A 214 -0.68 26.40 -1.24
CA ALA A 214 0.68 25.91 -1.02
C ALA A 214 1.39 26.71 0.07
N VAL A 215 2.11 26.00 0.94
CA VAL A 215 2.88 26.58 2.04
C VAL A 215 4.36 26.23 1.86
N LEU A 216 5.23 27.22 1.88
CA LEU A 216 6.67 27.03 1.98
C LEU A 216 7.04 26.81 3.44
N VAL A 217 7.81 25.77 3.71
CA VAL A 217 8.44 25.51 5.00
C VAL A 217 9.94 25.44 4.79
N ALA A 218 10.68 26.23 5.56
CA ALA A 218 12.13 26.25 5.50
C ALA A 218 12.72 26.21 6.91
N ALA A 219 13.86 25.55 7.07
CA ALA A 219 14.53 25.48 8.37
C ALA A 219 16.06 25.37 8.27
N SER A 220 16.69 25.76 9.37
CA SER A 220 18.07 25.41 9.72
C SER A 220 18.12 24.86 11.15
N GLY A 221 19.27 24.31 11.56
CA GLY A 221 19.46 23.73 12.89
C GLY A 221 19.84 22.25 12.84
N GLN A 222 19.81 21.61 14.02
CA GLN A 222 20.18 20.20 14.18
C GLN A 222 19.02 19.25 13.90
N TYR A 223 17.78 19.74 14.00
CA TYR A 223 16.58 18.94 13.82
C TYR A 223 15.91 19.21 12.47
N SER A 224 15.64 18.13 11.73
CA SER A 224 14.90 18.21 10.47
C SER A 224 13.39 18.17 10.70
N PHE A 225 12.66 19.10 10.06
CA PHE A 225 11.20 19.11 10.03
C PHE A 225 10.62 18.06 9.07
N LYS A 226 11.45 17.47 8.18
CA LYS A 226 10.97 16.50 7.19
C LYS A 226 10.64 15.14 7.81
N GLY A 227 11.37 14.81 8.87
CA GLY A 227 11.24 13.56 9.59
C GLY A 227 11.81 12.36 8.85
N SER A 228 11.47 11.15 9.31
CA SER A 228 12.08 9.90 8.84
C SER A 228 11.15 9.08 7.95
N ALA A 229 9.87 9.47 7.81
CA ALA A 229 8.86 8.63 7.15
C ALA A 229 8.40 9.14 5.77
N TRP A 230 8.97 10.23 5.26
CA TRP A 230 8.43 10.94 4.09
C TRP A 230 8.82 10.37 2.72
N PHE A 231 9.55 9.25 2.62
CA PHE A 231 9.97 8.69 1.33
C PHE A 231 9.00 7.63 0.78
N ARG A 232 8.88 7.52 -0.55
CA ARG A 232 8.13 6.48 -1.30
C ARG A 232 6.63 6.39 -0.95
N GLY A 233 5.90 7.49 -1.07
CA GLY A 233 4.48 7.58 -0.71
C GLY A 233 4.26 7.91 0.77
N GLY A 234 5.30 8.35 1.47
CA GLY A 234 5.31 8.57 2.91
C GLY A 234 4.77 9.94 3.35
N ILE A 235 4.60 10.12 4.67
CA ILE A 235 4.14 11.37 5.28
C ILE A 235 5.28 12.15 5.91
N PHE A 236 5.13 13.46 5.97
CA PHE A 236 5.96 14.32 6.80
C PHE A 236 5.47 14.20 8.25
N ASP A 237 6.12 13.34 9.04
CA ASP A 237 5.68 12.95 10.38
C ASP A 237 5.89 14.07 11.42
N ARG A 238 6.79 15.01 11.15
CA ARG A 238 7.19 16.07 12.08
C ARG A 238 6.54 17.43 11.86
N ILE A 239 5.77 17.61 10.79
CA ILE A 239 5.02 18.85 10.55
C ILE A 239 3.56 18.55 10.23
N ALA A 240 2.67 19.41 10.69
CA ALA A 240 1.27 19.43 10.31
C ALA A 240 0.76 20.87 10.26
N LEU A 241 -0.15 21.14 9.34
CA LEU A 241 -0.85 22.41 9.25
C LEU A 241 -2.15 22.29 10.05
N VAL A 242 -2.40 23.19 11.01
CA VAL A 242 -3.59 23.13 11.87
C VAL A 242 -4.40 24.41 11.73
N GLN A 243 -5.69 24.27 11.43
CA GLN A 243 -6.64 25.38 11.35
C GLN A 243 -7.95 25.00 12.06
N GLY A 244 -8.19 25.64 13.21
CA GLY A 244 -9.27 25.24 14.12
C GLY A 244 -9.10 23.81 14.61
N VAL A 245 -10.08 22.95 14.29
CA VAL A 245 -10.07 21.52 14.58
C VAL A 245 -9.47 20.67 13.47
N GLU A 246 -9.27 21.24 12.27
CA GLU A 246 -8.69 20.51 11.14
C GLU A 246 -7.17 20.42 11.30
N THR A 247 -6.62 19.22 11.15
CA THR A 247 -5.19 18.98 11.06
C THR A 247 -4.92 18.40 9.68
N ILE A 248 -4.04 19.04 8.93
CA ILE A 248 -3.69 18.70 7.55
C ILE A 248 -2.24 18.24 7.56
N ARG A 249 -2.01 17.00 7.14
CA ARG A 249 -0.68 16.42 6.99
C ARG A 249 -0.21 16.42 5.55
N PHE A 250 1.10 16.58 5.39
CA PHE A 250 1.72 16.58 4.08
C PHE A 250 2.25 15.20 3.71
N TRP A 251 2.18 14.90 2.41
CA TRP A 251 2.67 13.68 1.80
C TRP A 251 3.75 14.02 0.79
N ASP A 252 4.61 13.06 0.46
CA ASP A 252 5.70 13.24 -0.50
C ASP A 252 5.24 13.68 -1.88
N ARG A 253 4.10 13.17 -2.34
CA ARG A 253 3.46 13.58 -3.61
C ARG A 253 3.04 15.06 -3.64
N HIS A 254 2.85 15.68 -2.48
CA HIS A 254 2.49 17.09 -2.35
C HIS A 254 3.71 17.99 -2.07
N HIS A 255 4.93 17.44 -2.09
CA HIS A 255 6.14 18.15 -1.72
C HIS A 255 7.02 18.46 -2.94
N LEU A 256 7.38 19.73 -3.05
CA LEU A 256 8.29 20.30 -4.03
C LEU A 256 9.59 20.70 -3.32
N ARG A 257 10.72 20.17 -3.80
CA ARG A 257 12.03 20.54 -3.27
C ARG A 257 12.44 21.88 -3.86
N VAL A 258 12.84 22.80 -3.00
CA VAL A 258 13.37 24.12 -3.37
C VAL A 258 14.85 24.15 -3.01
N GLY A 259 15.68 24.61 -3.94
CA GLY A 259 17.13 24.59 -3.77
C GLY A 259 17.64 25.72 -2.88
N ARG A 260 17.10 26.93 -3.06
CA ARG A 260 17.44 28.12 -2.27
C ARG A 260 16.29 29.11 -2.29
N ILE A 261 16.22 29.99 -1.29
CA ILE A 261 15.35 31.16 -1.33
C ILE A 261 16.05 32.27 -2.13
N VAL A 262 15.39 32.82 -3.15
CA VAL A 262 15.99 33.84 -4.03
C VAL A 262 15.89 35.26 -3.47
N ALA A 263 15.04 35.48 -2.46
CA ALA A 263 14.89 36.77 -1.83
C ALA A 263 16.24 37.32 -1.33
N PRO A 264 16.60 38.58 -1.65
CA PRO A 264 17.78 39.21 -1.06
C PRO A 264 17.74 39.17 0.47
N ASP A 265 18.91 39.04 1.09
CA ASP A 265 19.10 38.92 2.55
C ASP A 265 18.46 37.69 3.21
N ALA A 266 18.06 36.67 2.45
CA ALA A 266 17.60 35.41 3.02
C ALA A 266 18.75 34.69 3.76
N PRO A 267 18.51 34.16 4.97
CA PRO A 267 19.49 33.34 5.67
C PRO A 267 19.76 32.05 4.90
N ASP A 268 20.93 31.45 5.14
CA ASP A 268 21.24 30.13 4.59
C ASP A 268 20.41 29.05 5.30
N LEU A 269 19.47 28.46 4.56
CA LEU A 269 18.50 27.51 5.07
C LEU A 269 18.74 26.15 4.43
N ARG A 270 19.13 25.17 5.25
CA ARG A 270 19.55 23.83 4.81
C ARG A 270 18.41 22.99 4.27
N GLU A 271 17.21 23.19 4.79
CA GLU A 271 16.03 22.43 4.40
C GLU A 271 14.93 23.38 3.95
N ILE A 272 14.58 23.32 2.67
CA ILE A 272 13.50 24.10 2.09
C ILE A 272 12.57 23.15 1.34
N GLY A 273 11.27 23.35 1.48
CA GLY A 273 10.26 22.61 0.74
C GLY A 273 8.96 23.40 0.61
N VAL A 274 8.29 23.25 -0.52
CA VAL A 274 6.94 23.74 -0.74
C VAL A 274 5.97 22.57 -0.63
N PHE A 275 4.89 22.78 0.10
CA PHE A 275 3.89 21.78 0.44
C PHE A 275 2.54 22.21 -0.08
N ALA A 276 2.04 21.51 -1.10
CA ALA A 276 0.66 21.68 -1.56
C ALA A 276 -0.30 21.13 -0.51
N VAL A 277 -1.36 21.88 -0.22
CA VAL A 277 -2.46 21.42 0.62
C VAL A 277 -3.22 20.33 -0.16
N PRO A 278 -3.44 19.13 0.40
CA PRO A 278 -4.13 18.05 -0.29
C PRO A 278 -5.50 18.47 -0.82
N GLU A 279 -5.84 17.99 -2.02
CA GLU A 279 -7.17 18.21 -2.59
C GLU A 279 -8.25 17.62 -1.68
N GLY A 280 -9.31 18.38 -1.41
CA GLY A 280 -10.37 18.01 -0.46
C GLY A 280 -10.09 18.32 1.01
N ALA A 281 -8.89 18.80 1.37
CA ALA A 281 -8.65 19.37 2.69
C ALA A 281 -9.32 20.74 2.80
N GLU A 282 -9.99 20.98 3.93
CA GLU A 282 -10.66 22.25 4.18
C GLU A 282 -9.70 23.25 4.81
N PHE A 283 -9.17 24.15 3.99
CA PHE A 283 -8.19 25.14 4.39
C PHE A 283 -8.54 26.51 3.83
N ASP A 284 -8.75 27.48 4.73
CA ASP A 284 -8.91 28.88 4.40
C ASP A 284 -7.56 29.60 4.53
N PRO A 285 -6.89 29.96 3.42
CA PRO A 285 -5.59 30.64 3.46
C PRO A 285 -5.62 32.05 4.06
N ALA A 286 -6.80 32.71 4.12
CA ALA A 286 -6.95 34.06 4.65
C ALA A 286 -7.24 34.07 6.16
N ALA A 287 -7.74 32.96 6.71
CA ALA A 287 -7.94 32.79 8.15
C ALA A 287 -6.63 32.41 8.87
N PRO A 288 -6.48 32.72 10.17
CA PRO A 288 -5.32 32.29 10.95
C PRO A 288 -5.16 30.77 10.96
N TRP A 289 -3.93 30.30 10.84
CA TRP A 289 -3.56 28.89 10.95
C TRP A 289 -2.23 28.76 11.69
N ARG A 290 -1.84 27.55 12.06
CA ARG A 290 -0.52 27.31 12.67
C ARG A 290 0.16 26.11 12.03
N LEU A 291 1.45 26.24 11.76
CA LEU A 291 2.30 25.12 11.44
C LEU A 291 2.76 24.48 12.76
N GLN A 292 2.34 23.26 13.02
CA GLN A 292 2.73 22.51 14.21
C GLN A 292 3.98 21.67 13.89
N LEU A 293 5.05 21.93 14.62
CA LEU A 293 6.26 21.11 14.64
C LEU A 293 6.15 20.07 15.75
N LEU A 294 6.36 18.80 15.41
CA LEU A 294 6.35 17.67 16.33
C LEU A 294 7.79 17.19 16.54
N VAL A 295 8.25 17.28 17.78
CA VAL A 295 9.56 16.77 18.20
C VAL A 295 9.35 15.43 18.90
N GLN A 296 10.01 14.40 18.38
CA GLN A 296 9.89 13.03 18.88
C GLN A 296 11.14 12.58 19.66
N ARG A 297 10.93 11.81 20.73
CA ARG A 297 11.96 11.05 21.46
C ARG A 297 11.60 9.58 21.47
N GLN A 298 12.56 8.69 21.22
CA GLN A 298 12.36 7.25 21.40
C GLN A 298 12.56 6.91 22.87
N THR A 299 11.52 6.42 23.53
CA THR A 299 11.52 6.05 24.96
C THR A 299 11.68 4.55 25.18
N GLY A 300 11.60 3.75 24.12
CA GLY A 300 11.86 2.30 24.14
C GLY A 300 12.13 1.77 22.73
N ALA A 301 12.27 0.45 22.58
CA ALA A 301 12.52 -0.19 21.27
C ALA A 301 11.41 0.09 20.24
N LEU A 302 10.22 0.41 20.72
CA LEU A 302 9.07 0.80 19.94
C LEU A 302 8.52 2.14 20.44
N ASP A 303 8.36 2.37 21.74
CA ASP A 303 7.65 3.56 22.23
C ASP A 303 8.34 4.90 21.89
N GLN A 304 7.52 5.89 21.49
CA GLN A 304 7.95 7.25 21.16
C GLN A 304 7.09 8.26 21.91
N ALA A 305 7.72 9.29 22.48
CA ALA A 305 7.05 10.43 23.07
C ALA A 305 7.16 11.65 22.14
N PHE A 306 6.13 12.49 22.14
CA PHE A 306 6.06 13.68 21.29
C PHE A 306 5.77 14.92 22.12
N VAL A 307 6.44 16.01 21.79
CA VAL A 307 6.08 17.37 22.20
C VAL A 307 5.85 18.20 20.94
N SER A 308 4.99 19.20 21.04
CA SER A 308 4.63 20.02 19.88
C SER A 308 4.93 21.48 20.11
N PHE A 309 5.56 22.12 19.13
CA PHE A 309 5.76 23.56 19.05
C PHE A 309 4.87 24.12 17.95
N SER A 310 4.29 25.30 18.16
CA SER A 310 3.37 25.90 17.21
C SER A 310 3.94 27.19 16.63
N LEU A 311 3.96 27.28 15.31
CA LEU A 311 4.26 28.49 14.56
C LEU A 311 2.95 29.08 14.03
N PRO A 312 2.36 30.08 14.70
CA PRO A 312 1.16 30.74 14.20
C PRO A 312 1.47 31.54 12.92
N TYR A 313 0.51 31.58 12.01
CA TYR A 313 0.57 32.32 10.76
C TYR A 313 -0.77 32.99 10.50
N THR A 314 -0.72 34.27 10.17
CA THR A 314 -1.86 35.05 9.69
C THR A 314 -1.41 35.76 8.44
N LEU A 315 -2.13 35.56 7.33
CA LEU A 315 -1.81 36.25 6.09
C LEU A 315 -2.03 37.76 6.29
N PRO A 316 -1.03 38.62 6.06
CA PRO A 316 -1.18 40.05 6.29
C PRO A 316 -2.28 40.64 5.42
N GLU A 317 -3.02 41.62 5.95
CA GLU A 317 -4.17 42.22 5.27
C GLU A 317 -3.85 42.74 3.87
N ARG A 318 -2.62 43.20 3.65
CA ARG A 318 -2.13 43.68 2.35
C ARG A 318 -2.16 42.65 1.22
N TYR A 319 -2.31 41.36 1.54
CA TYR A 319 -2.43 40.25 0.58
C TYR A 319 -3.85 39.70 0.50
N THR A 320 -4.82 40.40 1.09
CA THR A 320 -6.23 39.98 1.15
C THR A 320 -7.16 41.13 0.80
N ARG A 321 -8.31 40.80 0.21
CA ARG A 321 -9.40 41.74 -0.06
C ARG A 321 -10.70 41.26 0.61
N ALA A 322 -11.67 42.15 0.76
CA ALA A 322 -12.99 41.76 1.25
C ALA A 322 -13.63 40.74 0.30
N ALA A 323 -14.24 39.69 0.86
CA ALA A 323 -15.02 38.75 0.07
C ALA A 323 -16.19 39.49 -0.58
N PRO A 324 -16.52 39.23 -1.86
CA PRO A 324 -17.74 39.76 -2.46
C PRO A 324 -18.93 39.28 -1.63
N ALA A 325 -19.79 40.21 -1.20
CA ALA A 325 -21.00 39.89 -0.46
C ALA A 325 -21.90 39.03 -1.35
N SER A 326 -21.99 37.73 -1.05
CA SER A 326 -22.95 36.85 -1.73
C SER A 326 -24.36 37.31 -1.35
N ALA A 327 -25.13 37.71 -2.35
CA ALA A 327 -26.53 38.09 -2.20
C ALA A 327 -27.32 36.89 -1.66
N SER A 328 -27.73 36.96 -0.40
CA SER A 328 -28.67 36.02 0.18
C SER A 328 -30.03 36.22 -0.46
N ALA A 329 -30.55 35.17 -1.12
CA ALA A 329 -31.94 35.08 -1.54
C ALA A 329 -32.90 35.28 -0.33
N PRO A 330 -34.10 35.86 -0.51
CA PRO A 330 -35.02 36.12 0.59
C PRO A 330 -35.54 34.82 1.21
N PRO A 331 -35.84 34.80 2.53
CA PRO A 331 -36.42 33.64 3.19
C PRO A 331 -37.85 33.41 2.68
N GLN A 332 -38.11 32.25 2.07
CA GLN A 332 -39.47 31.83 1.80
C GLN A 332 -40.14 31.47 3.13
N ALA A 333 -41.27 32.13 3.37
CA ALA A 333 -42.10 31.98 4.53
C ALA A 333 -42.73 30.59 4.60
N GLU A 334 -42.76 30.10 5.83
CA GLU A 334 -43.46 28.93 6.32
C GLU A 334 -44.97 29.06 6.09
N ALA A 335 -45.57 28.10 5.40
CA ALA A 335 -47.02 27.91 5.35
C ALA A 335 -47.33 26.48 5.81
N ALA A 336 -47.97 26.41 6.96
CA ALA A 336 -48.41 25.21 7.62
C ALA A 336 -49.77 24.71 7.09
N ALA A 337 -49.95 23.40 7.28
CA ALA A 337 -51.18 22.68 7.64
C ALA A 337 -52.19 22.23 6.55
N ALA A 338 -52.26 20.89 6.47
CA ALA A 338 -53.46 20.04 6.63
C ALA A 338 -54.38 19.77 5.43
N GLY A 339 -54.69 18.48 5.24
CA GLY A 339 -55.99 18.06 4.72
C GLY A 339 -56.04 16.87 3.75
N SER A 340 -56.09 15.66 4.32
CA SER A 340 -56.99 14.56 3.92
C SER A 340 -56.76 13.67 2.67
N SER A 341 -56.62 12.38 3.02
CA SER A 341 -57.35 11.20 2.54
C SER A 341 -57.07 10.58 1.16
N ALA A 342 -56.48 9.38 1.25
CA ALA A 342 -56.70 8.13 0.50
C ALA A 342 -57.83 8.08 -0.56
N THR A 343 -57.61 7.34 -1.67
CA THR A 343 -58.09 5.95 -1.87
C THR A 343 -57.80 5.44 -3.31
N SER A 344 -57.54 4.12 -3.39
CA SER A 344 -57.72 3.17 -4.52
C SER A 344 -56.84 3.19 -5.79
N SER A 345 -56.12 2.08 -5.97
CA SER A 345 -55.78 1.39 -7.25
C SER A 345 -57.00 0.54 -7.73
N PRO A 346 -56.95 -0.26 -8.83
CA PRO A 346 -56.09 -0.30 -10.03
C PRO A 346 -56.90 -0.44 -11.35
N ALA A 347 -56.27 -0.37 -12.54
CA ALA A 347 -56.57 -1.25 -13.70
C ALA A 347 -55.73 -0.92 -14.95
N ALA A 348 -55.38 -1.97 -15.67
CA ALA A 348 -54.52 -2.04 -16.85
C ALA A 348 -55.26 -1.78 -18.18
N SER A 349 -54.49 -1.46 -19.23
CA SER A 349 -54.68 -2.04 -20.57
C SER A 349 -53.44 -1.88 -21.45
N ALA A 350 -53.18 -2.92 -22.22
CA ALA A 350 -52.03 -3.16 -23.09
C ALA A 350 -52.35 -2.91 -24.57
N ALA A 351 -51.30 -3.10 -25.40
CA ALA A 351 -51.24 -3.30 -26.86
C ALA A 351 -50.84 -2.07 -27.70
N ALA A 352 -50.11 -2.16 -28.82
CA ALA A 352 -49.01 -2.99 -29.34
C ALA A 352 -48.69 -2.44 -30.76
N VAL A 353 -47.40 -2.16 -31.07
CA VAL A 353 -46.55 -2.56 -32.25
C VAL A 353 -47.25 -2.67 -33.64
N PRO A 354 -46.71 -2.18 -34.80
CA PRO A 354 -45.43 -2.69 -35.33
C PRO A 354 -44.51 -1.84 -36.27
N ALA A 355 -43.24 -2.26 -36.24
CA ALA A 355 -42.27 -2.56 -37.31
C ALA A 355 -42.14 -1.73 -38.61
N GLY A 356 -40.88 -1.40 -38.96
CA GLY A 356 -40.22 -2.03 -40.12
C GLY A 356 -39.61 -1.14 -41.22
N SER A 357 -38.41 -1.54 -41.65
CA SER A 357 -37.61 -1.14 -42.84
C SER A 357 -36.76 0.14 -42.70
N GLY A 358 -35.48 0.19 -43.06
CA GLY A 358 -34.60 -0.72 -43.79
C GLY A 358 -33.67 0.11 -44.70
N GLY A 359 -32.37 -0.16 -44.74
CA GLY A 359 -31.49 0.25 -45.85
C GLY A 359 -30.27 1.13 -45.50
N GLN A 360 -29.12 0.45 -45.38
CA GLN A 360 -27.76 0.92 -45.73
C GLN A 360 -27.68 1.40 -47.21
N PRO A 361 -26.53 1.85 -47.80
CA PRO A 361 -25.11 1.88 -47.35
C PRO A 361 -24.44 3.27 -47.49
N ALA A 362 -23.40 3.61 -46.73
CA ALA A 362 -21.96 3.31 -46.90
C ALA A 362 -21.20 4.11 -47.98
N VAL A 363 -19.92 4.32 -47.62
CA VAL A 363 -18.70 4.49 -48.41
C VAL A 363 -18.16 5.92 -48.66
N THR A 364 -16.87 6.03 -48.32
CA THR A 364 -15.82 6.99 -48.74
C THR A 364 -15.92 8.39 -48.17
N GLY A 365 -14.86 9.04 -47.69
CA GLY A 365 -13.43 8.77 -47.78
C GLY A 365 -12.70 10.12 -47.71
N SER A 366 -11.45 10.08 -47.24
CA SER A 366 -10.41 11.11 -47.28
C SER A 366 -10.56 12.38 -46.42
N ALA A 367 -9.83 12.35 -45.30
CA ALA A 367 -8.74 13.26 -44.95
C ALA A 367 -8.60 14.58 -45.74
N GLY A 368 -8.54 15.69 -44.98
CA GLY A 368 -8.08 17.00 -45.44
C GLY A 368 -8.29 18.11 -44.41
N GLN A 369 -7.42 18.19 -43.41
CA GLN A 369 -7.07 19.46 -42.74
C GLN A 369 -6.04 20.21 -43.62
N PRO A 370 -5.72 21.50 -43.40
CA PRO A 370 -6.38 22.55 -42.60
C PRO A 370 -6.50 23.90 -43.37
N ALA A 371 -7.12 24.91 -42.75
CA ALA A 371 -6.61 26.29 -42.60
C ALA A 371 -7.66 27.42 -42.74
N ALA A 372 -7.59 28.29 -41.72
CA ALA A 372 -7.71 29.76 -41.77
C ALA A 372 -9.07 30.42 -42.09
N ALA A 373 -9.66 30.94 -41.02
CA ALA A 373 -10.02 32.35 -40.81
C ALA A 373 -11.04 33.03 -41.74
N GLY A 374 -12.11 33.55 -41.12
CA GLY A 374 -12.67 34.85 -41.52
C GLY A 374 -14.18 35.01 -41.45
N SER A 375 -14.60 35.86 -40.52
CA SER A 375 -15.79 36.74 -40.58
C SER A 375 -17.18 36.17 -40.27
N ALA A 376 -17.64 36.56 -39.08
CA ALA A 376 -18.87 37.35 -38.84
C ALA A 376 -20.19 36.87 -39.46
N GLY A 377 -21.03 36.32 -38.60
CA GLY A 377 -22.48 36.19 -38.80
C GLY A 377 -23.14 35.69 -37.53
N GLN A 378 -23.45 36.60 -36.59
CA GLN A 378 -24.50 36.31 -35.60
C GLN A 378 -25.83 36.13 -36.35
N PRO A 379 -26.68 35.23 -35.84
CA PRO A 379 -27.99 35.74 -35.48
C PRO A 379 -28.45 35.28 -34.09
N ALA A 380 -29.08 36.24 -33.44
CA ALA A 380 -30.32 36.13 -32.67
C ALA A 380 -30.46 34.99 -31.65
N VAL A 381 -30.32 35.41 -30.39
CA VAL A 381 -30.93 34.82 -29.21
C VAL A 381 -32.45 34.66 -29.45
N THR A 382 -32.94 33.42 -29.36
CA THR A 382 -34.30 33.14 -28.89
C THR A 382 -34.23 32.24 -27.67
N ASP A 383 -35.18 32.52 -26.80
CA ASP A 383 -35.16 32.33 -25.37
C ASP A 383 -35.53 30.91 -24.91
N SER A 384 -35.09 30.60 -23.69
CA SER A 384 -35.78 29.71 -22.73
C SER A 384 -35.98 28.22 -23.06
N ALA A 385 -34.97 27.39 -22.71
CA ALA A 385 -35.08 26.15 -21.90
C ALA A 385 -33.89 25.21 -22.15
N PRO A 386 -32.83 25.27 -21.32
CA PRO A 386 -32.09 24.04 -21.02
C PRO A 386 -31.70 23.89 -19.52
N SER A 387 -32.08 24.84 -18.67
CA SER A 387 -31.58 24.92 -17.29
C SER A 387 -32.07 23.77 -16.40
N ALA A 388 -33.29 23.26 -16.65
CA ALA A 388 -33.89 22.18 -15.86
C ALA A 388 -33.34 20.79 -16.21
N GLU A 389 -33.08 20.50 -17.48
CA GLU A 389 -32.46 19.23 -17.91
C GLU A 389 -30.97 19.17 -17.55
N ILE A 390 -30.25 20.30 -17.59
CA ILE A 390 -28.85 20.35 -17.14
C ILE A 390 -28.77 20.24 -15.61
N ALA A 391 -29.75 20.76 -14.86
CA ALA A 391 -29.83 20.62 -13.41
C ALA A 391 -30.14 19.16 -13.01
N SER A 392 -31.12 18.51 -13.65
CA SER A 392 -31.44 17.10 -13.38
C SER A 392 -30.33 16.15 -13.84
N ALA A 393 -29.63 16.44 -14.94
CA ALA A 393 -28.44 15.69 -15.35
C ALA A 393 -27.26 15.93 -14.41
N ARG A 394 -27.14 17.12 -13.80
CA ARG A 394 -26.13 17.41 -12.77
C ARG A 394 -26.47 16.78 -11.42
N GLU A 395 -27.73 16.70 -11.05
CA GLU A 395 -28.19 15.97 -9.85
C GLU A 395 -28.05 14.46 -10.03
N ALA A 396 -28.41 13.91 -11.20
CA ALA A 396 -28.16 12.50 -11.51
C ALA A 396 -26.65 12.18 -11.60
N ALA A 397 -25.83 13.11 -12.11
CA ALA A 397 -24.37 12.97 -12.08
C ALA A 397 -23.77 13.18 -10.68
N ALA A 398 -24.42 13.97 -9.82
CA ALA A 398 -24.02 14.17 -8.42
C ALA A 398 -24.43 12.98 -7.54
N GLU A 399 -25.60 12.37 -7.75
CA GLU A 399 -26.01 11.12 -7.12
C GLU A 399 -25.17 9.94 -7.60
N ALA A 400 -24.88 9.84 -8.91
CA ALA A 400 -23.95 8.84 -9.43
C ALA A 400 -22.52 9.02 -8.90
N ALA A 401 -22.10 10.26 -8.61
CA ALA A 401 -20.83 10.56 -7.94
C ALA A 401 -20.85 10.23 -6.44
N ASP A 402 -21.97 10.44 -5.74
CA ASP A 402 -22.13 10.10 -4.31
C ASP A 402 -22.23 8.57 -4.11
N GLU A 403 -22.79 7.82 -5.07
CA GLU A 403 -22.85 6.35 -5.05
C GLU A 403 -21.49 5.71 -5.40
N ALA A 404 -20.73 6.31 -6.32
CA ALA A 404 -19.34 5.94 -6.57
C ALA A 404 -18.43 6.20 -5.34
N ASP A 405 -18.75 7.20 -4.52
CA ASP A 405 -18.04 7.51 -3.28
C ASP A 405 -18.50 6.67 -2.07
N GLN A 406 -19.55 5.86 -2.21
CA GLN A 406 -20.00 4.86 -1.22
C GLN A 406 -19.54 3.42 -1.53
N ALA A 407 -18.85 3.18 -2.66
CA ALA A 407 -18.30 1.87 -2.96
C ALA A 407 -17.33 1.43 -1.84
N PRO A 408 -17.52 0.24 -1.23
CA PRO A 408 -16.70 -0.22 -0.12
C PRO A 408 -15.23 -0.33 -0.54
N LEU A 409 -14.32 0.03 0.36
CA LEU A 409 -12.88 0.21 0.10
C LEU A 409 -12.25 -0.94 -0.70
N TRP A 410 -12.64 -2.18 -0.42
CA TRP A 410 -12.14 -3.36 -1.13
C TRP A 410 -12.46 -3.32 -2.63
N ARG A 411 -13.62 -2.82 -3.04
CA ARG A 411 -14.03 -2.76 -4.46
C ARG A 411 -13.13 -1.81 -5.25
N ARG A 412 -12.84 -0.63 -4.70
CA ARG A 412 -11.89 0.32 -5.32
C ARG A 412 -10.48 -0.24 -5.41
N ILE A 413 -10.03 -1.00 -4.41
CA ILE A 413 -8.73 -1.68 -4.44
C ILE A 413 -8.69 -2.73 -5.56
N TRP A 414 -9.74 -3.54 -5.72
CA TRP A 414 -9.84 -4.54 -6.78
C TRP A 414 -9.85 -3.91 -8.17
N GLU A 415 -10.61 -2.83 -8.37
CA GLU A 415 -10.63 -2.07 -9.62
C GLU A 415 -9.26 -1.47 -9.95
N SER A 416 -8.57 -0.88 -8.96
CA SER A 416 -7.22 -0.33 -9.15
C SER A 416 -6.16 -1.40 -9.49
N ARG A 417 -6.40 -2.66 -9.13
CA ARG A 417 -5.49 -3.81 -9.34
C ARG A 417 -5.95 -4.72 -10.49
N ALA A 418 -6.95 -4.33 -11.27
CA ALA A 418 -7.56 -5.17 -12.31
C ALA A 418 -6.53 -5.75 -13.31
N ALA A 419 -5.56 -4.96 -13.76
CA ALA A 419 -4.51 -5.43 -14.67
C ALA A 419 -3.63 -6.52 -14.03
N ALA A 420 -3.28 -6.37 -12.74
CA ALA A 420 -2.51 -7.39 -12.03
C ALA A 420 -3.32 -8.67 -11.82
N ILE A 421 -4.61 -8.54 -11.51
CA ILE A 421 -5.53 -9.66 -11.38
C ILE A 421 -5.64 -10.43 -12.70
N ALA A 422 -5.79 -9.73 -13.83
CA ALA A 422 -5.88 -10.35 -15.15
C ALA A 422 -4.63 -11.19 -15.47
N VAL A 423 -3.43 -10.66 -15.20
CA VAL A 423 -2.18 -11.41 -15.40
C VAL A 423 -2.09 -12.62 -14.46
N LEU A 424 -2.48 -12.48 -13.20
CA LEU A 424 -2.51 -13.61 -12.25
C LEU A 424 -3.47 -14.72 -12.74
N VAL A 425 -4.68 -14.35 -13.17
CA VAL A 425 -5.67 -15.30 -13.72
C VAL A 425 -5.14 -15.99 -14.97
N LEU A 426 -4.46 -15.26 -15.87
CA LEU A 426 -3.81 -15.85 -17.04
C LEU A 426 -2.71 -16.84 -16.65
N MET A 427 -1.87 -16.51 -15.66
CA MET A 427 -0.85 -17.42 -15.14
C MET A 427 -1.46 -18.70 -14.54
N LEU A 428 -2.53 -18.55 -13.75
CA LEU A 428 -3.25 -19.68 -13.16
C LEU A 428 -3.92 -20.53 -14.25
N GLY A 429 -4.53 -19.92 -15.24
CA GLY A 429 -5.10 -20.61 -16.40
C GLY A 429 -4.05 -21.38 -17.19
N ALA A 430 -2.91 -20.76 -17.49
CA ALA A 430 -1.78 -21.39 -18.15
C ALA A 430 -1.25 -22.60 -17.34
N LEU A 431 -1.14 -22.47 -16.01
CA LEU A 431 -0.72 -23.57 -15.15
C LEU A 431 -1.73 -24.73 -15.19
N THR A 432 -3.02 -24.44 -15.10
CA THR A 432 -4.09 -25.45 -15.20
C THR A 432 -4.03 -26.18 -16.54
N ILE A 433 -3.82 -25.46 -17.65
CA ILE A 433 -3.62 -26.04 -18.98
C ILE A 433 -2.39 -26.96 -19.00
N ILE A 434 -1.26 -26.53 -18.44
CA ILE A 434 -0.04 -27.36 -18.35
C ILE A 434 -0.31 -28.68 -17.62
N PHE A 435 -1.03 -28.64 -16.50
CA PHE A 435 -1.34 -29.85 -15.73
C PHE A 435 -2.34 -30.76 -16.43
N PHE A 436 -3.37 -30.20 -17.08
CA PHE A 436 -4.38 -30.97 -17.80
C PHE A 436 -3.79 -31.64 -19.05
N PHE A 437 -2.97 -30.90 -19.82
CA PHE A 437 -2.34 -31.36 -21.06
C PHE A 437 -0.90 -31.86 -20.85
N GLN A 438 -0.51 -32.21 -19.62
CA GLN A 438 0.86 -32.61 -19.29
C GLN A 438 1.38 -33.75 -20.18
N ASN A 439 0.54 -34.73 -20.54
CA ASN A 439 0.94 -35.89 -21.35
C ASN A 439 1.32 -35.53 -22.80
N LEU A 440 0.90 -34.35 -23.29
CA LEU A 440 1.27 -33.84 -24.62
C LEU A 440 2.59 -33.05 -24.58
N ILE A 441 2.81 -32.31 -23.49
CA ILE A 441 3.93 -31.38 -23.34
C ILE A 441 5.20 -32.13 -22.91
N VAL A 442 5.06 -32.98 -21.89
CA VAL A 442 6.15 -33.65 -21.19
C VAL A 442 7.03 -34.59 -22.05
N PRO A 443 6.53 -35.26 -23.12
CA PRO A 443 7.38 -36.02 -24.04
C PRO A 443 8.45 -35.16 -24.74
N HIS A 444 8.21 -33.86 -24.88
CA HIS A 444 9.12 -32.93 -25.55
C HIS A 444 10.02 -32.21 -24.54
N GLU A 445 11.09 -32.88 -24.06
CA GLU A 445 12.00 -32.38 -23.00
C GLU A 445 12.39 -30.91 -23.18
N LYS A 446 12.93 -30.53 -24.35
CA LYS A 446 13.40 -29.15 -24.60
C LYS A 446 12.27 -28.12 -24.54
N VAL A 447 11.07 -28.48 -24.97
CA VAL A 447 9.90 -27.59 -24.95
C VAL A 447 9.41 -27.44 -23.51
N PHE A 448 9.29 -28.56 -22.79
CA PHE A 448 8.90 -28.55 -21.38
C PHE A 448 9.88 -27.74 -20.52
N ASP A 449 11.20 -27.93 -20.71
CA ASP A 449 12.22 -27.20 -19.97
C ASP A 449 12.16 -25.69 -20.21
N ARG A 450 11.89 -25.26 -21.45
CA ARG A 450 11.68 -23.84 -21.79
C ARG A 450 10.40 -23.29 -21.15
N ILE A 451 9.29 -24.01 -21.26
CA ILE A 451 8.01 -23.61 -20.64
C ILE A 451 8.20 -23.45 -19.14
N ARG A 452 8.83 -24.43 -18.48
CA ARG A 452 9.12 -24.40 -17.05
C ARG A 452 10.02 -23.22 -16.69
N LEU A 453 11.08 -22.97 -17.45
CA LEU A 453 11.99 -21.85 -17.21
C LEU A 453 11.26 -20.50 -17.31
N VAL A 454 10.48 -20.31 -18.38
CA VAL A 454 9.69 -19.08 -18.60
C VAL A 454 8.68 -18.90 -17.47
N PHE A 455 7.95 -19.96 -17.10
CA PHE A 455 6.96 -19.88 -16.02
C PHE A 455 7.61 -19.49 -14.69
N LEU A 456 8.71 -20.14 -14.31
CA LEU A 456 9.42 -19.83 -13.07
C LEU A 456 10.01 -18.42 -13.08
N ALA A 457 10.52 -17.95 -14.21
CA ALA A 457 10.99 -16.57 -14.34
C ALA A 457 9.83 -15.59 -14.13
N VAL A 458 8.69 -15.78 -14.80
CA VAL A 458 7.51 -14.92 -14.61
C VAL A 458 7.03 -14.96 -13.16
N THR A 459 6.97 -16.13 -12.53
CA THR A 459 6.64 -16.26 -11.11
C THR A 459 7.61 -15.47 -10.21
N LEU A 460 8.91 -15.55 -10.44
CA LEU A 460 9.89 -14.83 -9.62
C LEU A 460 9.80 -13.31 -9.83
N PHE A 461 9.92 -12.85 -11.06
CA PHE A 461 10.03 -11.44 -11.38
C PHE A 461 8.69 -10.72 -11.27
N TRP A 462 7.64 -11.28 -11.89
CA TRP A 462 6.33 -10.65 -11.90
C TRP A 462 5.55 -10.93 -10.62
N LEU A 463 5.29 -12.20 -10.28
CA LEU A 463 4.46 -12.51 -9.11
C LEU A 463 5.18 -12.14 -7.79
N GLY A 464 6.48 -12.42 -7.70
CA GLY A 464 7.32 -12.12 -6.54
C GLY A 464 7.69 -10.64 -6.43
N TRP A 465 8.56 -10.14 -7.31
CA TRP A 465 9.13 -8.79 -7.13
C TRP A 465 8.20 -7.64 -7.54
N ILE A 466 7.38 -7.79 -8.59
CA ILE A 466 6.48 -6.71 -9.07
C ILE A 466 5.16 -6.72 -8.30
N ALA A 467 4.44 -7.84 -8.32
CA ALA A 467 3.11 -7.97 -7.72
C ALA A 467 3.14 -8.19 -6.21
N GLN A 468 4.28 -8.68 -5.66
CA GLN A 468 4.48 -8.93 -4.23
C GLN A 468 3.44 -9.91 -3.63
N ALA A 469 2.87 -10.77 -4.48
CA ALA A 469 1.85 -11.74 -4.10
C ALA A 469 2.52 -13.05 -3.63
N GLN A 470 2.92 -13.07 -2.37
CA GLN A 470 3.58 -14.22 -1.74
C GLN A 470 2.71 -14.79 -0.61
N LEU A 471 2.39 -16.08 -0.68
CA LEU A 471 1.87 -16.80 0.49
C LEU A 471 3.02 -17.09 1.46
N SER A 472 2.75 -16.91 2.75
CA SER A 472 3.64 -17.19 3.87
C SER A 472 2.90 -18.02 4.92
N VAL A 473 3.64 -18.57 5.88
CA VAL A 473 3.02 -19.25 7.04
C VAL A 473 2.13 -18.27 7.83
N VAL A 474 2.48 -16.99 7.87
CA VAL A 474 1.69 -15.96 8.56
C VAL A 474 0.26 -15.95 8.03
N ASN A 475 0.05 -16.04 6.72
CA ASN A 475 -1.30 -16.07 6.16
C ASN A 475 -2.12 -17.27 6.65
N VAL A 476 -1.48 -18.43 6.83
CA VAL A 476 -2.14 -19.63 7.38
C VAL A 476 -2.51 -19.39 8.85
N LEU A 477 -1.58 -18.84 9.64
CA LEU A 477 -1.80 -18.55 11.06
C LEU A 477 -2.88 -17.48 11.27
N THR A 478 -2.87 -16.42 10.46
CA THR A 478 -3.89 -15.37 10.47
C THR A 478 -5.26 -15.94 10.11
N PHE A 479 -5.35 -16.81 9.10
CA PHE A 479 -6.61 -17.48 8.74
C PHE A 479 -7.12 -18.37 9.89
N THR A 480 -6.27 -19.20 10.49
CA THR A 480 -6.67 -20.03 11.64
C THR A 480 -7.06 -19.19 12.86
N SER A 481 -6.37 -18.09 13.12
CA SER A 481 -6.71 -17.17 14.22
C SER A 481 -8.05 -16.47 13.99
N SER A 482 -8.32 -16.03 12.75
CA SER A 482 -9.59 -15.40 12.37
C SER A 482 -10.78 -16.36 12.51
N LEU A 483 -10.60 -17.64 12.15
CA LEU A 483 -11.61 -18.69 12.40
C LEU A 483 -11.98 -18.83 13.89
N ARG A 484 -11.06 -18.53 14.81
CA ARG A 484 -11.29 -18.63 16.26
C ARG A 484 -11.91 -17.37 16.87
N THR A 485 -11.58 -16.20 16.34
CA THR A 485 -11.86 -14.89 16.97
C THR A 485 -13.04 -14.14 16.36
N GLY A 486 -13.60 -14.64 15.27
CA GLY A 486 -14.69 -14.01 14.52
C GLY A 486 -14.23 -13.78 13.08
N PHE A 487 -14.93 -14.39 12.13
CA PHE A 487 -14.52 -14.37 10.74
C PHE A 487 -15.02 -13.10 10.05
N LEU A 488 -14.08 -12.23 9.65
CA LEU A 488 -14.36 -10.99 8.93
C LEU A 488 -13.81 -11.09 7.50
N TRP A 489 -14.69 -11.22 6.51
CA TRP A 489 -14.31 -11.32 5.10
C TRP A 489 -13.49 -10.12 4.62
N GLU A 490 -13.78 -8.93 5.14
CA GLU A 490 -13.18 -7.67 4.73
C GLU A 490 -11.65 -7.68 4.82
N SER A 491 -11.08 -8.29 5.87
CA SER A 491 -9.63 -8.40 6.06
C SER A 491 -8.93 -9.23 4.99
N PHE A 492 -9.62 -10.22 4.41
CA PHE A 492 -9.07 -11.07 3.34
C PHE A 492 -9.20 -10.41 1.96
N LEU A 493 -10.21 -9.58 1.76
CA LEU A 493 -10.45 -8.91 0.47
C LEU A 493 -9.52 -7.70 0.21
N VAL A 494 -8.77 -7.23 1.22
CA VAL A 494 -7.84 -6.10 1.08
C VAL A 494 -6.71 -6.40 0.09
N ASP A 495 -6.23 -7.64 0.00
CA ASP A 495 -5.23 -8.05 -0.98
C ASP A 495 -5.84 -9.02 -2.01
N PRO A 496 -6.31 -8.51 -3.18
CA PRO A 496 -6.99 -9.33 -4.18
C PRO A 496 -6.11 -10.45 -4.73
N LEU A 497 -4.80 -10.22 -4.86
CA LEU A 497 -3.88 -11.18 -5.46
C LEU A 497 -3.64 -12.35 -4.51
N ILE A 498 -3.40 -12.06 -3.22
CA ILE A 498 -3.24 -13.10 -2.20
C ILE A 498 -4.53 -13.89 -2.03
N PHE A 499 -5.69 -13.23 -2.06
CA PHE A 499 -6.99 -13.89 -1.98
C PHE A 499 -7.22 -14.87 -3.13
N ILE A 500 -7.05 -14.43 -4.39
CA ILE A 500 -7.18 -15.29 -5.56
C ILE A 500 -6.18 -16.45 -5.51
N LEU A 501 -4.94 -16.18 -5.10
CA LEU A 501 -3.92 -17.20 -4.97
C LEU A 501 -4.27 -18.23 -3.87
N TRP A 502 -4.87 -17.81 -2.76
CA TRP A 502 -5.39 -18.72 -1.74
C TRP A 502 -6.51 -19.63 -2.27
N CYS A 503 -7.48 -19.07 -3.00
CA CYS A 503 -8.54 -19.86 -3.64
C CYS A 503 -7.93 -20.88 -4.64
N ALA A 504 -6.96 -20.43 -5.44
CA ALA A 504 -6.27 -21.30 -6.39
C ALA A 504 -5.43 -22.39 -5.70
N VAL A 505 -4.78 -22.07 -4.58
CA VAL A 505 -4.04 -23.05 -3.76
C VAL A 505 -4.99 -24.05 -3.14
N ALA A 506 -6.13 -23.62 -2.59
CA ALA A 506 -7.15 -24.51 -2.04
C ALA A 506 -7.69 -25.47 -3.11
N ALA A 507 -8.02 -24.97 -4.30
CA ALA A 507 -8.40 -25.81 -5.43
C ALA A 507 -7.26 -26.75 -5.84
N GLY A 508 -6.03 -26.23 -5.96
CA GLY A 508 -4.85 -27.01 -6.29
C GLY A 508 -4.58 -28.16 -5.31
N LEU A 509 -4.75 -27.91 -4.01
CA LEU A 509 -4.63 -28.92 -2.94
C LEU A 509 -5.63 -30.06 -3.13
N LEU A 510 -6.88 -29.75 -3.48
CA LEU A 510 -7.93 -30.74 -3.70
C LEU A 510 -7.64 -31.62 -4.92
N PHE A 511 -7.19 -31.03 -6.02
CA PHE A 511 -7.01 -31.75 -7.29
C PHE A 511 -5.62 -32.40 -7.47
N TRP A 512 -4.53 -31.68 -7.15
CA TRP A 512 -3.13 -32.09 -7.41
C TRP A 512 -2.25 -32.11 -6.14
N GLY A 513 -2.79 -31.78 -4.97
CA GLY A 513 -2.03 -31.59 -3.74
C GLY A 513 -1.25 -30.26 -3.75
N ARG A 514 -0.17 -30.16 -2.94
CA ARG A 514 0.56 -28.89 -2.79
C ARG A 514 1.50 -28.53 -3.95
N GLY A 515 1.65 -29.45 -4.91
CA GLY A 515 2.61 -29.35 -6.00
C GLY A 515 2.46 -28.13 -6.91
N PRO A 516 1.24 -27.75 -7.37
CA PRO A 516 1.05 -26.57 -8.20
C PRO A 516 1.60 -25.29 -7.56
N PHE A 517 1.45 -25.13 -6.25
CA PHE A 517 1.99 -23.98 -5.55
C PHE A 517 3.50 -24.07 -5.35
N CYS A 518 3.98 -25.06 -4.59
CA CYS A 518 5.39 -25.16 -4.20
C CYS A 518 6.34 -25.34 -5.39
N GLY A 519 5.87 -25.98 -6.47
CA GLY A 519 6.67 -26.28 -7.66
C GLY A 519 6.64 -25.23 -8.76
N TRP A 520 5.59 -24.40 -8.84
CA TRP A 520 5.36 -23.49 -9.98
C TRP A 520 5.04 -22.05 -9.57
N LEU A 521 4.15 -21.84 -8.59
CA LEU A 521 3.67 -20.50 -8.20
C LEU A 521 4.44 -19.85 -7.06
N CYS A 522 5.20 -20.60 -6.26
CA CYS A 522 5.98 -20.06 -5.15
C CYS A 522 7.19 -19.26 -5.69
N PRO A 523 7.25 -17.91 -5.50
CA PRO A 523 8.35 -17.10 -6.02
C PRO A 523 9.70 -17.45 -5.40
N PHE A 524 9.73 -17.76 -4.09
CA PHE A 524 10.95 -18.20 -3.42
C PHE A 524 11.41 -19.59 -3.91
N GLY A 525 10.48 -20.50 -4.16
CA GLY A 525 10.81 -21.80 -4.77
C GLY A 525 11.37 -21.64 -6.19
N ALA A 526 10.80 -20.72 -6.98
CA ALA A 526 11.33 -20.36 -8.29
C ALA A 526 12.73 -19.76 -8.20
N LEU A 527 12.98 -18.86 -7.25
CA LEU A 527 14.32 -18.31 -6.97
C LEU A 527 15.34 -19.43 -6.72
N GLN A 528 15.03 -20.38 -5.84
CA GLN A 528 15.93 -21.49 -5.52
C GLN A 528 16.21 -22.41 -6.71
N GLU A 529 15.22 -22.68 -7.55
CA GLU A 529 15.42 -23.51 -8.74
C GLU A 529 16.22 -22.77 -9.82
N LEU A 530 15.94 -21.49 -10.04
CA LEU A 530 16.66 -20.68 -11.02
C LEU A 530 18.12 -20.47 -10.61
N THR A 531 18.39 -20.19 -9.33
CA THR A 531 19.77 -20.06 -8.83
C THR A 531 20.52 -21.39 -8.88
N ASN A 532 19.87 -22.52 -8.56
CA ASN A 532 20.50 -23.83 -8.69
C ASN A 532 20.76 -24.21 -10.16
N ARG A 533 19.85 -23.88 -11.09
CA ARG A 533 20.10 -24.05 -12.54
C ARG A 533 21.31 -23.23 -13.00
N ALA A 534 21.43 -21.99 -12.53
CA ALA A 534 22.62 -21.17 -12.78
C ALA A 534 23.88 -21.80 -12.17
N ALA A 535 23.80 -22.34 -10.96
CA ALA A 535 24.90 -23.05 -10.30
C ALA A 535 25.37 -24.28 -11.11
N LYS A 536 24.43 -25.09 -11.62
CA LYS A 536 24.73 -26.22 -12.51
C LYS A 536 25.37 -25.78 -13.82
N ALA A 537 24.93 -24.66 -14.40
CA ALA A 537 25.54 -24.08 -15.59
C ALA A 537 26.98 -23.58 -15.33
N LEU A 538 27.27 -23.16 -14.10
CA LEU A 538 28.60 -22.78 -13.61
C LEU A 538 29.41 -23.99 -13.06
N ASN A 539 28.94 -25.22 -13.26
CA ASN A 539 29.57 -26.46 -12.79
C ASN A 539 29.78 -26.56 -11.26
N VAL A 540 28.91 -25.92 -10.47
CA VAL A 540 28.92 -26.08 -9.00
C VAL A 540 28.54 -27.51 -8.63
N PRO A 541 29.30 -28.20 -7.75
CA PRO A 541 29.03 -29.59 -7.39
C PRO A 541 27.65 -29.73 -6.72
N GLN A 542 26.85 -30.68 -7.21
CA GLN A 542 25.53 -30.97 -6.68
C GLN A 542 25.63 -32.11 -5.66
N LEU A 543 25.32 -31.82 -4.39
CA LEU A 543 25.39 -32.77 -3.29
C LEU A 543 24.05 -33.48 -3.12
N LYS A 544 24.05 -34.80 -3.30
CA LYS A 544 22.91 -35.66 -2.95
C LYS A 544 23.04 -36.12 -1.51
N ILE A 545 21.99 -35.95 -0.73
CA ILE A 545 21.99 -36.32 0.68
C ILE A 545 21.66 -37.81 0.79
N PRO A 546 22.41 -38.61 1.59
CA PRO A 546 22.08 -40.01 1.80
C PRO A 546 20.65 -40.19 2.30
N TRP A 547 19.94 -41.21 1.80
CA TRP A 547 18.50 -41.39 2.06
C TRP A 547 18.13 -41.38 3.54
N GLY A 548 18.86 -42.12 4.38
CA GLY A 548 18.56 -42.18 5.82
C GLY A 548 18.74 -40.84 6.55
N VAL A 549 19.61 -39.96 6.06
CA VAL A 549 19.77 -38.59 6.58
C VAL A 549 18.62 -37.73 6.09
N HIS A 550 18.33 -37.80 4.78
CA HIS A 550 17.25 -37.08 4.15
C HIS A 550 15.89 -37.31 4.81
N GLU A 551 15.54 -38.57 5.05
CA GLU A 551 14.27 -38.99 5.64
C GLU A 551 14.09 -38.41 7.05
N ARG A 552 15.18 -38.29 7.82
CA ARG A 552 15.18 -37.71 9.18
C ARG A 552 15.15 -36.18 9.19
N LEU A 553 15.64 -35.51 8.16
CA LEU A 553 15.60 -34.05 8.06
C LEU A 553 14.23 -33.51 7.62
N TRP A 554 13.41 -34.31 6.91
CA TRP A 554 12.07 -33.90 6.48
C TRP A 554 11.13 -33.47 7.63
N PRO A 555 11.05 -34.18 8.77
CA PRO A 555 10.25 -33.76 9.91
C PRO A 555 10.55 -32.35 10.43
N ILE A 556 11.75 -31.80 10.20
CA ILE A 556 12.16 -30.51 10.77
C ILE A 556 11.19 -29.39 10.37
N LYS A 557 10.81 -29.27 9.10
CA LYS A 557 9.84 -28.24 8.67
C LYS A 557 8.47 -28.42 9.34
N TYR A 558 8.07 -29.64 9.68
CA TYR A 558 6.82 -29.92 10.39
C TYR A 558 6.92 -29.54 11.86
N ILE A 559 8.06 -29.80 12.50
CA ILE A 559 8.35 -29.35 13.88
C ILE A 559 8.36 -27.82 13.95
N VAL A 560 9.03 -27.16 13.00
CA VAL A 560 9.02 -25.69 12.89
C VAL A 560 7.60 -25.17 12.73
N PHE A 561 6.81 -25.74 11.81
CA PHE A 561 5.42 -25.34 11.62
C PHE A 561 4.57 -25.57 12.89
N LEU A 562 4.66 -26.73 13.53
CA LEU A 562 3.89 -27.04 14.73
C LEU A 562 4.28 -26.12 15.90
N GLY A 563 5.57 -25.79 16.04
CA GLY A 563 6.05 -24.81 17.02
C GLY A 563 5.50 -23.41 16.76
N LEU A 564 5.56 -22.93 15.52
CA LEU A 564 4.96 -21.64 15.12
C LEU A 564 3.45 -21.62 15.35
N PHE A 565 2.76 -22.71 14.99
CA PHE A 565 1.34 -22.88 15.20
C PHE A 565 0.98 -22.85 16.69
N GLY A 566 1.71 -23.60 17.52
CA GLY A 566 1.52 -23.61 18.97
C GLY A 566 1.71 -22.24 19.60
N VAL A 567 2.76 -21.51 19.22
CA VAL A 567 2.96 -20.12 19.67
C VAL A 567 1.83 -19.20 19.19
N SER A 568 1.33 -19.38 17.96
CA SER A 568 0.27 -18.55 17.40
C SER A 568 -1.06 -18.66 18.16
N LEU A 569 -1.33 -19.80 18.80
CA LEU A 569 -2.51 -19.99 19.64
C LEU A 569 -2.46 -19.16 20.93
N GLY A 570 -1.26 -18.92 21.46
CA GLY A 570 -1.07 -18.10 22.66
C GLY A 570 -0.86 -16.61 22.35
N SER A 571 -0.07 -16.31 21.32
CA SER A 571 0.21 -14.94 20.90
C SER A 571 0.55 -14.86 19.42
N LEU A 572 -0.34 -14.24 18.64
CA LEU A 572 -0.12 -14.00 17.22
C LEU A 572 1.15 -13.16 16.96
N ILE A 573 1.44 -12.20 17.85
CA ILE A 573 2.61 -11.32 17.75
C ILE A 573 3.92 -12.12 17.82
N TRP A 574 4.02 -13.07 18.76
CA TRP A 574 5.20 -13.92 18.88
C TRP A 574 5.33 -14.86 17.69
N ALA A 575 4.22 -15.39 17.19
CA ALA A 575 4.25 -16.24 16.00
C ALA A 575 4.69 -15.49 14.74
N GLU A 576 4.28 -14.23 14.55
CA GLU A 576 4.75 -13.39 13.46
C GLU A 576 6.26 -13.11 13.53
N ARG A 577 6.79 -12.87 14.73
CA ARG A 577 8.24 -12.70 14.94
C ARG A 577 9.01 -13.99 14.62
N LEU A 578 8.55 -15.13 15.10
CA LEU A 578 9.19 -16.41 14.82
C LEU A 578 9.02 -16.85 13.36
N ALA A 579 7.95 -16.41 12.69
CA ALA A 579 7.73 -16.63 11.26
C ALA A 579 8.76 -15.93 10.36
N GLU A 580 9.62 -15.07 10.91
CA GLU A 580 10.80 -14.53 10.21
C GLU A 580 11.83 -15.59 9.82
N ILE A 581 11.69 -16.82 10.32
CA ILE A 581 12.39 -18.00 9.79
C ILE A 581 12.13 -18.20 8.29
N GLU A 582 11.01 -17.69 7.77
CA GLU A 582 10.76 -17.64 6.34
C GLU A 582 11.54 -16.47 5.68
N PRO A 583 12.50 -16.75 4.79
CA PRO A 583 13.28 -15.72 4.11
C PRO A 583 12.44 -14.96 3.06
N PHE A 584 11.13 -15.21 2.96
CA PHE A 584 10.23 -14.64 1.96
C PHE A 584 10.17 -13.12 2.03
N LYS A 585 10.03 -12.57 3.23
CA LYS A 585 9.99 -11.11 3.44
C LYS A 585 11.32 -10.48 3.01
N THR A 586 12.44 -11.11 3.33
CA THR A 586 13.77 -10.59 3.00
C THR A 586 14.08 -10.72 1.51
N ALA A 587 13.91 -11.91 0.93
CA ALA A 587 14.35 -12.20 -0.44
C ALA A 587 13.38 -11.70 -1.52
N ILE A 588 12.06 -11.77 -1.26
CA ILE A 588 11.03 -11.43 -2.24
C ILE A 588 10.43 -10.06 -1.96
N VAL A 589 9.89 -9.84 -0.76
CA VAL A 589 9.17 -8.58 -0.45
C VAL A 589 10.14 -7.38 -0.43
N LEU A 590 11.19 -7.47 0.38
CA LEU A 590 12.14 -6.38 0.60
C LEU A 590 13.34 -6.41 -0.36
N ARG A 591 13.41 -7.38 -1.28
CA ARG A 591 14.48 -7.48 -2.31
C ARG A 591 15.90 -7.36 -1.73
N PHE A 592 16.15 -8.03 -0.61
CA PHE A 592 17.40 -7.99 0.17
C PHE A 592 17.76 -6.62 0.78
N VAL A 593 16.83 -5.66 0.79
CA VAL A 593 16.98 -4.37 1.49
C VAL A 593 16.38 -4.50 2.88
N ARG A 594 17.11 -5.14 3.78
CA ARG A 594 16.74 -5.39 5.18
C ARG A 594 17.98 -5.32 6.08
N GLU A 595 17.81 -5.37 7.40
CA GLU A 595 18.94 -5.46 8.33
C GLU A 595 19.89 -6.62 7.98
N TRP A 596 21.19 -6.39 8.16
CA TRP A 596 22.25 -7.23 7.58
C TRP A 596 22.16 -8.71 8.01
N TRP A 597 21.71 -9.00 9.24
CA TRP A 597 21.60 -10.37 9.74
C TRP A 597 20.48 -11.16 9.04
N PHE A 598 19.35 -10.53 8.70
CA PHE A 598 18.31 -11.19 7.92
C PHE A 598 18.75 -11.45 6.49
N VAL A 599 19.50 -10.51 5.90
CA VAL A 599 20.07 -10.67 4.57
C VAL A 599 21.09 -11.80 4.57
N ALA A 600 22.01 -11.83 5.53
CA ALA A 600 22.99 -12.89 5.71
C ALA A 600 22.32 -14.27 5.87
N PHE A 601 21.27 -14.37 6.68
CA PHE A 601 20.50 -15.60 6.84
C PHE A 601 19.85 -16.06 5.52
N ALA A 602 19.19 -15.16 4.79
CA ALA A 602 18.57 -15.48 3.51
C ALA A 602 19.61 -15.91 2.46
N LEU A 603 20.75 -15.21 2.40
CA LEU A 603 21.86 -15.56 1.52
C LEU A 603 22.49 -16.91 1.88
N ALA A 604 22.64 -17.23 3.17
CA ALA A 604 23.13 -18.53 3.61
C ALA A 604 22.21 -19.68 3.15
N LEU A 605 20.89 -19.50 3.27
CA LEU A 605 19.91 -20.49 2.77
C LEU A 605 19.93 -20.64 1.25
N LEU A 606 20.14 -19.54 0.52
CA LEU A 606 20.28 -19.57 -0.94
C LEU A 606 21.60 -20.22 -1.37
N ALA A 607 22.69 -19.94 -0.65
CA ALA A 607 24.00 -20.56 -0.86
C ALA A 607 23.94 -22.07 -0.64
N ALA A 608 23.31 -22.54 0.44
CA ALA A 608 23.04 -23.96 0.63
C ALA A 608 22.22 -24.56 -0.54
N GLY A 609 21.28 -23.77 -1.07
CA GLY A 609 20.50 -24.09 -2.27
C GLY A 609 21.30 -24.29 -3.57
N LEU A 610 22.52 -23.74 -3.66
CA LEU A 610 23.41 -23.93 -4.82
C LEU A 610 23.98 -25.34 -4.89
N PHE A 611 24.22 -25.96 -3.73
CA PHE A 611 24.74 -27.33 -3.60
C PHE A 611 23.63 -28.37 -3.49
N VAL A 612 22.58 -28.05 -2.72
CA VAL A 612 21.41 -28.92 -2.50
C VAL A 612 20.18 -28.21 -3.06
N GLU A 613 19.66 -28.72 -4.18
CA GLU A 613 18.53 -28.10 -4.86
C GLU A 613 17.32 -27.93 -3.92
N ARG A 614 16.79 -26.69 -3.84
CA ARG A 614 15.64 -26.32 -3.01
C ARG A 614 15.78 -26.66 -1.51
N PHE A 615 16.99 -26.53 -0.96
CA PHE A 615 17.33 -26.81 0.45
C PHE A 615 16.27 -26.32 1.47
N PHE A 616 15.96 -25.02 1.47
CA PHE A 616 14.96 -24.44 2.38
C PHE A 616 13.57 -25.08 2.24
N CYS A 617 13.04 -25.20 1.02
CA CYS A 617 11.73 -25.82 0.77
C CYS A 617 11.66 -27.29 1.23
N ARG A 618 12.78 -28.00 1.21
CA ARG A 618 12.90 -29.40 1.59
C ARG A 618 12.90 -29.61 3.10
N TYR A 619 13.56 -28.73 3.86
CA TYR A 619 13.86 -28.98 5.27
C TYR A 619 13.33 -27.96 6.28
N LEU A 620 13.15 -26.70 5.90
CA LEU A 620 12.85 -25.62 6.85
C LEU A 620 11.51 -24.92 6.59
N CYS A 621 10.95 -25.01 5.38
CA CYS A 621 9.78 -24.22 4.97
C CYS A 621 8.48 -24.59 5.72
N PRO A 622 7.98 -23.75 6.65
CA PRO A 622 6.80 -24.07 7.45
C PRO A 622 5.51 -23.95 6.64
N LEU A 623 5.41 -23.01 5.68
CA LEU A 623 4.31 -22.98 4.72
C LEU A 623 4.22 -24.28 3.92
N GLY A 624 5.36 -24.84 3.49
CA GLY A 624 5.40 -26.11 2.78
C GLY A 624 4.89 -27.27 3.63
N ALA A 625 5.17 -27.26 4.93
CA ALA A 625 4.64 -28.23 5.88
C ALA A 625 3.12 -28.07 6.08
N ALA A 626 2.63 -26.84 6.25
CA ALA A 626 1.21 -26.54 6.37
C ALA A 626 0.39 -27.06 5.17
N LEU A 627 0.87 -26.78 3.96
CA LEU A 627 0.22 -27.22 2.71
C LEU A 627 0.37 -28.74 2.46
N ALA A 628 1.32 -29.41 3.10
CA ALA A 628 1.50 -30.85 2.96
C ALA A 628 0.46 -31.68 3.75
N ILE A 629 -0.09 -31.14 4.86
CA ILE A 629 -1.06 -31.87 5.69
C ILE A 629 -2.33 -32.22 4.90
N PRO A 630 -3.00 -31.28 4.18
CA PRO A 630 -4.16 -31.61 3.35
C PRO A 630 -3.78 -32.36 2.07
N GLY A 631 -2.51 -32.28 1.63
CA GLY A 631 -2.05 -32.82 0.35
C GLY A 631 -2.23 -34.33 0.18
N ARG A 632 -2.42 -35.07 1.28
CA ARG A 632 -2.75 -36.51 1.25
C ARG A 632 -4.16 -36.80 0.73
N MET A 633 -5.09 -35.85 0.88
CA MET A 633 -6.50 -35.97 0.47
C MET A 633 -6.75 -35.60 -1.00
N ARG A 634 -5.69 -35.53 -1.83
CA ARG A 634 -5.83 -35.20 -3.25
C ARG A 634 -6.72 -36.22 -3.97
N MET A 635 -7.59 -35.72 -4.84
CA MET A 635 -8.59 -36.53 -5.54
C MET A 635 -7.99 -37.33 -6.71
N PHE A 636 -6.92 -36.82 -7.34
CA PHE A 636 -6.32 -37.43 -8.53
C PHE A 636 -4.80 -37.66 -8.37
N ASP A 637 -4.33 -38.86 -8.71
CA ASP A 637 -2.89 -39.15 -8.87
C ASP A 637 -2.54 -39.37 -10.34
N TRP A 638 -2.16 -38.28 -11.01
CA TRP A 638 -1.89 -38.27 -12.45
C TRP A 638 -0.43 -38.59 -12.81
N LEU A 639 0.43 -38.89 -11.83
CA LEU A 639 1.83 -39.24 -12.10
C LEU A 639 1.96 -40.70 -12.52
N ARG A 640 2.15 -40.95 -13.82
CA ARG A 640 2.32 -42.29 -14.37
C ARG A 640 3.66 -42.89 -14.01
N ARG A 641 3.67 -44.19 -13.69
CA ARG A 641 4.87 -45.00 -13.47
C ARG A 641 4.70 -46.37 -14.10
N TYR A 642 5.82 -46.98 -14.49
CA TYR A 642 5.85 -48.38 -14.90
C TYR A 642 6.07 -49.28 -13.68
N ARG A 643 5.80 -50.58 -13.81
CA ARG A 643 5.97 -51.55 -12.72
C ARG A 643 7.44 -51.76 -12.35
N GLU A 644 8.34 -51.55 -13.32
CA GLU A 644 9.78 -51.69 -13.20
C GLU A 644 10.45 -50.46 -12.53
N CYS A 645 9.68 -49.41 -12.23
CA CYS A 645 10.19 -48.21 -11.58
C CYS A 645 10.34 -48.43 -10.06
N GLY A 646 11.56 -48.32 -9.54
CA GLY A 646 11.91 -48.66 -8.15
C GLY A 646 12.55 -50.05 -8.03
N ASN A 647 12.24 -50.96 -8.94
CA ASN A 647 12.92 -52.25 -9.05
C ASN A 647 12.82 -52.80 -10.49
N PRO A 648 13.91 -52.88 -11.28
CA PRO A 648 15.29 -52.49 -10.98
C PRO A 648 15.62 -51.01 -11.33
N CYS A 649 14.69 -50.25 -11.91
CA CYS A 649 15.00 -48.91 -12.41
C CYS A 649 14.98 -47.83 -11.31
N MET A 650 16.15 -47.25 -11.00
CA MET A 650 16.34 -46.19 -10.00
C MET A 650 16.48 -44.78 -10.59
N ARG A 651 16.13 -44.59 -11.87
CA ARG A 651 16.44 -43.33 -12.58
C ARG A 651 15.66 -42.13 -12.04
N CYS A 652 14.34 -42.25 -11.91
CA CYS A 652 13.51 -41.18 -11.36
C CYS A 652 13.82 -40.89 -9.89
N PHE A 653 14.28 -41.90 -9.13
CA PHE A 653 14.77 -41.72 -7.76
C PHE A 653 16.01 -40.83 -7.74
N ASN A 654 17.02 -41.17 -8.55
CA ASN A 654 18.27 -40.44 -8.64
C ASN A 654 18.14 -39.04 -9.25
N GLU A 655 17.15 -38.78 -10.09
CA GLU A 655 16.99 -37.49 -10.76
C GLU A 655 15.89 -36.60 -10.14
N CYS A 656 15.22 -37.05 -9.07
CA CYS A 656 14.21 -36.24 -8.40
C CYS A 656 14.87 -35.04 -7.68
N PRO A 657 14.55 -33.78 -8.05
CA PRO A 657 15.25 -32.61 -7.49
C PRO A 657 15.00 -32.39 -5.99
N VAL A 658 13.87 -32.89 -5.49
CA VAL A 658 13.49 -32.80 -4.06
C VAL A 658 13.54 -34.15 -3.35
N GLU A 659 14.02 -35.19 -4.04
CA GLU A 659 14.16 -36.55 -3.51
C GLU A 659 12.85 -37.12 -2.89
N ALA A 660 11.69 -36.72 -3.41
CA ALA A 660 10.37 -37.15 -2.92
C ALA A 660 9.97 -38.59 -3.31
N ILE A 661 10.87 -39.34 -3.96
CA ILE A 661 10.62 -40.69 -4.45
C ILE A 661 11.44 -41.62 -3.56
N HIS A 662 10.83 -42.67 -3.03
CA HIS A 662 11.54 -43.66 -2.23
C HIS A 662 12.35 -44.62 -3.12
N PRO A 663 13.42 -45.25 -2.61
CA PRO A 663 14.14 -46.33 -3.30
C PRO A 663 13.24 -47.40 -3.94
N GLU A 664 12.15 -47.87 -3.31
CA GLU A 664 11.25 -48.87 -3.92
C GLU A 664 10.32 -48.28 -4.99
N GLY A 665 10.43 -46.98 -5.27
CA GLY A 665 9.75 -46.32 -6.37
C GLY A 665 8.40 -45.69 -6.04
N HIS A 666 7.93 -45.73 -4.79
CA HIS A 666 6.71 -45.00 -4.43
C HIS A 666 7.02 -43.49 -4.31
N ILE A 667 6.06 -42.65 -4.69
CA ILE A 667 6.18 -41.19 -4.59
C ILE A 667 5.52 -40.74 -3.30
N ASN A 668 6.25 -40.02 -2.44
CA ASN A 668 5.68 -39.42 -1.25
C ASN A 668 4.90 -38.14 -1.62
N PRO A 669 3.56 -38.11 -1.51
CA PRO A 669 2.76 -36.95 -1.92
C PRO A 669 2.99 -35.72 -1.03
N ASN A 670 3.42 -35.92 0.22
CA ASN A 670 3.70 -34.84 1.15
C ASN A 670 5.00 -34.10 0.79
N GLU A 671 5.90 -34.76 0.05
CA GLU A 671 7.21 -34.21 -0.35
C GLU A 671 7.26 -33.79 -1.82
N CYS A 672 6.45 -34.42 -2.67
CA CYS A 672 6.37 -34.12 -4.09
C CYS A 672 5.94 -32.67 -4.36
N ILE A 673 6.69 -31.97 -5.22
CA ILE A 673 6.37 -30.60 -5.67
C ILE A 673 5.71 -30.57 -7.05
N SER A 674 5.33 -31.72 -7.62
CA SER A 674 4.74 -31.85 -8.97
C SER A 674 5.50 -31.04 -10.04
N CYS A 675 6.83 -31.12 -10.04
CA CYS A 675 7.68 -30.49 -11.06
C CYS A 675 7.62 -31.18 -12.43
N LEU A 676 6.99 -32.36 -12.51
CA LEU A 676 6.81 -33.21 -13.70
C LEU A 676 8.11 -33.76 -14.33
N HIS A 677 9.28 -33.53 -13.73
CA HIS A 677 10.56 -34.09 -14.21
C HIS A 677 10.53 -35.61 -14.38
N CYS A 678 9.93 -36.32 -13.41
CA CYS A 678 9.78 -37.77 -13.50
C CYS A 678 8.86 -38.23 -14.64
N GLN A 679 7.88 -37.41 -15.04
CA GLN A 679 7.03 -37.67 -16.20
C GLN A 679 7.81 -37.42 -17.51
N VAL A 680 8.71 -36.42 -17.55
CA VAL A 680 9.61 -36.19 -18.70
C VAL A 680 10.46 -37.42 -18.92
N LEU A 681 11.08 -37.93 -17.84
CA LEU A 681 11.85 -39.15 -17.87
C LEU A 681 11.01 -40.37 -18.29
N TYR A 682 9.78 -40.50 -17.77
CA TYR A 682 8.87 -41.61 -18.12
C TYR A 682 8.61 -41.71 -19.63
N HIS A 683 8.44 -40.58 -20.32
CA HIS A 683 8.21 -40.53 -21.76
C HIS A 683 9.49 -40.53 -22.61
N HIS A 684 10.67 -40.40 -22.01
CA HIS A 684 11.91 -40.19 -22.73
C HIS A 684 12.49 -41.48 -23.34
N ASP A 685 12.57 -41.53 -24.67
CA ASP A 685 12.96 -42.73 -25.42
C ASP A 685 14.39 -43.22 -25.18
N ARG A 686 15.33 -42.31 -24.88
CA ARG A 686 16.74 -42.67 -24.63
C ARG A 686 17.14 -42.73 -23.15
N LYS A 687 16.22 -42.43 -22.22
CA LYS A 687 16.52 -42.33 -20.78
C LYS A 687 15.75 -43.36 -19.97
N CYS A 688 14.48 -43.59 -20.28
CA CYS A 688 13.70 -44.62 -19.60
C CYS A 688 14.04 -46.02 -20.13
N PRO A 689 14.50 -46.96 -19.28
CA PRO A 689 14.83 -48.33 -19.71
C PRO A 689 13.67 -49.05 -20.41
N VAL A 690 12.44 -48.86 -19.93
CA VAL A 690 11.22 -49.47 -20.54
C VAL A 690 10.99 -48.93 -21.95
N ARG A 691 11.15 -47.62 -22.17
CA ARG A 691 11.01 -47.00 -23.51
C ARG A 691 12.17 -47.39 -24.42
N ILE A 692 13.40 -47.46 -23.91
CA ILE A 692 14.57 -47.93 -24.66
C ILE A 692 14.32 -49.35 -25.16
N GLN A 693 13.89 -50.27 -24.30
CA GLN A 693 13.57 -51.65 -24.68
C GLN A 693 12.45 -51.71 -25.73
N ARG A 694 11.39 -50.93 -25.57
CA ARG A 694 10.30 -50.85 -26.57
C ARG A 694 10.79 -50.32 -27.92
N ARG A 695 11.64 -49.28 -27.92
CA ARG A 695 12.22 -48.71 -29.14
C ARG A 695 13.13 -49.73 -29.82
N LEU A 696 14.07 -50.34 -29.10
CA LEU A 696 14.97 -51.36 -29.64
C LEU A 696 14.20 -52.56 -30.22
N LYS A 697 13.10 -52.98 -29.56
CA LYS A 697 12.23 -54.04 -30.08
C LYS A 697 11.51 -53.63 -31.36
N ARG A 698 11.07 -52.38 -31.47
CA ARG A 698 10.46 -51.82 -32.68
C ARG A 698 11.48 -51.72 -33.82
N GLU A 699 12.66 -51.16 -33.56
CA GLU A 699 13.78 -51.06 -34.52
C GLU A 699 14.20 -52.44 -35.02
N LYS A 700 14.31 -53.45 -34.14
CA LYS A 700 14.61 -54.83 -34.53
C LYS A 700 13.51 -55.43 -35.43
N ARG A 701 12.24 -55.19 -35.12
CA ARG A 701 11.10 -55.64 -35.96
C ARG A 701 11.11 -54.95 -37.33
N GLU A 702 11.41 -53.65 -37.38
CA GLU A 702 11.52 -52.89 -38.63
C GLU A 702 12.71 -53.35 -39.48
N ALA A 703 13.85 -53.63 -38.87
CA ALA A 703 15.02 -54.18 -39.55
C ALA A 703 14.75 -55.56 -40.16
N MET A 704 13.98 -56.41 -39.47
CA MET A 704 13.56 -57.73 -39.97
C MET A 704 12.46 -57.65 -41.03
N ALA A 705 11.64 -56.59 -41.03
CA ALA A 705 10.56 -56.37 -41.99
C ALA A 705 11.00 -55.63 -43.27
N ARG A 706 12.23 -55.10 -43.32
CA ARG A 706 12.79 -54.52 -44.56
C ARG A 706 13.07 -55.65 -45.56
N PRO A 707 12.44 -55.68 -46.75
CA PRO A 707 12.77 -56.67 -47.77
C PRO A 707 14.23 -56.48 -48.24
N ALA A 708 14.90 -57.57 -48.59
CA ALA A 708 16.31 -57.65 -48.98
C ALA A 708 16.68 -56.95 -50.31
N ALA A 709 15.95 -55.90 -50.70
CA ALA A 709 16.12 -55.19 -51.97
C ALA A 709 16.82 -53.84 -51.76
N SER A 710 18.04 -53.85 -51.23
CA SER A 710 19.00 -52.75 -51.40
C SER A 710 20.44 -53.18 -51.12
N ALA A 711 20.79 -54.41 -51.49
CA ALA A 711 22.17 -54.85 -51.64
C ALA A 711 22.57 -54.75 -53.12
N VAL A 712 22.46 -53.55 -53.71
CA VAL A 712 23.25 -53.22 -54.91
C VAL A 712 24.52 -52.59 -54.38
N VAL A 713 25.56 -53.41 -54.37
CA VAL A 713 26.94 -53.00 -54.15
C VAL A 713 27.31 -52.09 -55.33
N GLU A 714 27.33 -50.77 -55.12
CA GLU A 714 28.13 -49.88 -55.97
C GLU A 714 29.60 -50.11 -55.60
N MET A 715 30.28 -50.97 -56.38
CA MET A 715 31.73 -51.00 -56.44
C MET A 715 32.22 -49.65 -57.01
N PRO A 716 33.12 -48.92 -56.34
CA PRO A 716 33.74 -47.76 -56.96
C PRO A 716 34.64 -48.23 -58.12
N VAL A 717 34.29 -47.82 -59.34
CA VAL A 717 35.17 -47.94 -60.51
C VAL A 717 36.36 -47.01 -60.29
N THR A 718 37.50 -47.58 -59.93
CA THR A 718 38.79 -46.89 -59.86
C THR A 718 39.25 -46.55 -61.28
N VAL A 719 39.00 -45.33 -61.73
CA VAL A 719 39.59 -44.81 -62.97
C VAL A 719 41.06 -44.48 -62.68
N HIS A 720 41.96 -45.36 -63.14
CA HIS A 720 43.40 -45.09 -63.16
C HIS A 720 43.70 -43.89 -64.09
N ARG A 721 43.99 -42.73 -63.50
CA ARG A 721 44.62 -41.61 -64.20
C ARG A 721 46.09 -41.95 -64.41
N ARG A 722 46.43 -42.32 -65.65
CA ARG A 722 47.78 -42.59 -66.14
C ARG A 722 48.64 -41.32 -65.96
N MET A 723 49.74 -41.43 -65.21
CA MET A 723 50.80 -40.42 -65.14
C MET A 723 51.45 -40.29 -66.52
N SER A 724 51.47 -39.06 -67.03
CA SER A 724 52.34 -38.62 -68.12
C SER A 724 53.58 -38.01 -67.48
N ASP A 725 54.74 -38.60 -67.73
CA ASP A 725 55.95 -37.89 -68.17
C ASP A 725 57.09 -38.88 -68.39
N PRO A 726 57.76 -38.82 -69.55
CA PRO A 726 59.17 -39.10 -69.66
C PRO A 726 59.94 -37.82 -70.04
N THR A 727 61.02 -37.57 -69.30
CA THR A 727 62.26 -36.85 -69.67
C THR A 727 62.16 -35.42 -70.23
#